data_AF-A0A1I5JC37-F1
#
_entry.id   AF-A0A1I5JC37-F1
#
_cell.length_a   1.000
_cell.length_b   1.000
_cell.length_c   1.000
_cell.angle_alpha   90.00
_cell.angle_beta   90.00
_cell.angle_gamma   90.00
#
_symmetry.space_group_name_H-M   'P 1'
#
loop_
_entity.id
_entity.type
_entity.pdbx_description
1 polymer ?
#
loop_
_entity_poly.entity_id
_entity_poly.type
_entity_poly.pdbx_seq_one_letter_code
_entity_poly.pdbx_strand_id
1 'polypeptide(L)'
;MTKKHLSLLPLLLLVGHFANAQQSPAAIPVQFNLKQAGYVTLVIENGDGTRVRNLISETYFPAGANTVQWDGLDDLGRDADGAKHGVYNVPGKMVAPGQYTVRGLVRGAIHAHYEMATYSPGTPPWRTEDHTGAWLANHTPPQAALFIPAKASPSGQPAVLLGCYVTEGPDGLAWIDMSGRKRGGRSWVGGAWTAAPFIAADNGPKAVPGNDIYVVSAWETDKQSGVAELRLNALSVGKKNDYNVKQIVKRSLGAVPLEQVKEMITGFAVNNGIALISIAGKNSILIADIAKSRLTDSIKANAPTGMCYDKQGRLLLLAGNQLLRFSGTLPDDKGQVLISSGLEAPIALTLDNSGRIYISDRGRSHTVKVFSPEGKFVRQIGTPGAPAAGPYDPQHMNNPAGITIDAEQQLWVTENDYLPKRVSVWSLDGKLIRAFYGPPKYGGGGTLDPQDKTRFYYTEESKGAMEFALNWQTGTSAVKQVYYRPDADDMPLAFRSAAPETPLYYNGQQYFTNCYNSSPTNGWTTAFLFIKRNGIAVPVAAMGQAAQWDLLKSAAFRSGWPQGVDLNAKGSSSQAFFIWQDQNGDGRAQAGEVQYQKGNSGGVTVMPDLSFCIARVNDKAMQFAVTGVSKAGVPMYDITKGKVIAQGVQAPASSGGDQLLEGPDGWSVITSGVKPYSQLSLSGVKNGVPVWSYPDLWPGLHASHNAPEADRAGQLIGTTRLLGGFFNVKGSAAGSLWAINGNHGNVYVFTADGLFVASLFENMRSGTQWRMPGGKRNMSLDSITLGEENFWPGITATDDGKVYLVDGARSAIVRLDGLETITRLPDTKIAVNQSSLNRSLAVMSSASAAQQQAGGPRVLEVNISTQKPIVDGKLNEWAKASWADIDKRGVKANFNSNSKPYDVSGALMVSNGRLYAAFRTGNAHLADNSGEMPMAPFKTGGALDIMIGSSDTKADPARRTAIAGDYRLLVSVVDGKPQALLYKAVVPGTKQDDKVPFSSPSRTITFDKVDNISSQLQFAGSEGNYELSVPLTALGIQAGNGTQIKGDIGILRGSNGETTSRLYWSNKATGITADVPSEATLSPNLWGTFLFKGK
;
A
#
# COMPACT_ATOMS: atom_id res chain seq x y z
N MET A 1 11.18 -4.41 -50.52
CA MET A 1 11.78 -4.40 -49.16
C MET A 1 10.67 -4.56 -48.14
N THR A 2 10.73 -5.60 -47.30
CA THR A 2 9.63 -6.08 -46.43
C THR A 2 9.66 -5.46 -45.03
N LYS A 3 8.49 -5.41 -44.37
CA LYS A 3 8.17 -4.90 -43.01
C LYS A 3 9.02 -5.42 -41.83
N LYS A 4 10.08 -6.20 -42.06
CA LYS A 4 11.00 -6.73 -41.03
C LYS A 4 12.16 -5.79 -40.65
N HIS A 5 12.29 -4.61 -41.27
CA HIS A 5 13.42 -3.70 -41.00
C HIS A 5 13.06 -2.41 -40.24
N LEU A 6 11.79 -2.21 -39.84
CA LEU A 6 11.40 -1.03 -39.04
C LEU A 6 11.49 -1.24 -37.51
N SER A 7 11.69 -2.47 -37.02
CA SER A 7 11.75 -2.78 -35.58
C SER A 7 13.13 -2.57 -34.94
N LEU A 8 14.15 -2.19 -35.71
CA LEU A 8 15.52 -1.95 -35.21
C LEU A 8 15.86 -0.45 -35.03
N LEU A 9 15.03 0.47 -35.54
CA LEU A 9 15.29 1.91 -35.41
C LEU A 9 15.24 2.46 -33.98
N PRO A 10 14.34 2.03 -33.06
CA PRO A 10 14.37 2.55 -31.69
C PRO A 10 15.57 1.98 -30.90
N LEU A 11 16.07 0.79 -31.27
CA LEU A 11 17.25 0.19 -30.63
C LEU A 11 18.55 0.90 -31.06
N LEU A 12 18.68 1.28 -32.33
CA LEU A 12 19.84 2.04 -32.83
C LEU A 12 19.85 3.52 -32.38
N LEU A 13 18.69 4.13 -32.18
CA LEU A 13 18.58 5.50 -31.64
C LEU A 13 18.86 5.55 -30.13
N LEU A 14 18.57 4.49 -29.37
CA LEU A 14 19.01 4.36 -27.97
C LEU A 14 20.53 4.14 -27.89
N VAL A 15 21.11 3.23 -28.70
CA VAL A 15 22.56 2.96 -28.68
C VAL A 15 23.39 4.20 -29.08
N GLY A 16 22.87 5.05 -29.96
CA GLY A 16 23.53 6.28 -30.40
C GLY A 16 23.59 7.41 -29.36
N HIS A 17 22.67 7.45 -28.38
CA HIS A 17 22.70 8.46 -27.31
C HIS A 17 23.59 8.07 -26.11
N PHE A 18 23.91 6.79 -25.94
CA PHE A 18 24.80 6.33 -24.86
C PHE A 18 26.28 6.29 -25.26
N ALA A 19 26.61 6.24 -26.56
CA ALA A 19 27.99 6.14 -27.02
C ALA A 19 28.77 7.48 -27.04
N ASN A 20 28.09 8.63 -27.08
CA ASN A 20 28.76 9.95 -27.18
C ASN A 20 29.06 10.66 -25.85
N ALA A 21 28.87 9.99 -24.71
CA ALA A 21 29.26 10.52 -23.39
C ALA A 21 30.66 10.06 -22.94
N GLN A 22 31.43 9.39 -23.81
CA GLN A 22 32.60 8.62 -23.40
C GLN A 22 33.93 9.40 -23.29
N GLN A 23 33.91 10.74 -23.26
CA GLN A 23 35.10 11.57 -22.97
C GLN A 23 34.80 12.80 -22.08
N SER A 24 33.97 12.64 -21.04
CA SER A 24 34.04 13.56 -19.88
C SER A 24 35.24 13.18 -18.99
N PRO A 25 35.91 14.13 -18.32
CA PRO A 25 36.98 13.80 -17.38
C PRO A 25 36.43 12.87 -16.29
N ALA A 26 37.04 11.68 -16.13
CA ALA A 26 36.52 10.62 -15.29
C ALA A 26 36.46 10.99 -13.79
N ALA A 27 35.33 10.70 -13.13
CA ALA A 27 35.15 10.84 -11.69
C ALA A 27 35.88 9.69 -10.96
N ILE A 28 35.24 8.53 -10.80
CA ILE A 28 35.89 7.26 -10.38
C ILE A 28 35.32 6.12 -11.24
N PRO A 29 36.09 5.54 -12.19
CA PRO A 29 35.57 4.49 -13.07
C PRO A 29 35.48 3.14 -12.34
N VAL A 30 34.32 2.51 -12.43
CA VAL A 30 34.05 1.13 -11.97
C VAL A 30 33.90 0.26 -13.20
N GLN A 31 34.91 -0.58 -13.46
CA GLN A 31 34.96 -1.45 -14.63
C GLN A 31 34.54 -2.86 -14.29
N PHE A 32 33.80 -3.49 -15.21
CA PHE A 32 33.41 -4.89 -15.11
C PHE A 32 33.23 -5.47 -16.51
N ASN A 33 33.29 -6.79 -16.62
CA ASN A 33 33.13 -7.48 -17.90
C ASN A 33 31.97 -8.47 -17.83
N LEU A 34 31.12 -8.44 -18.85
CA LEU A 34 29.97 -9.34 -18.96
C LEU A 34 30.20 -10.39 -20.03
N LYS A 35 29.98 -11.66 -19.69
CA LYS A 35 30.01 -12.77 -20.68
C LYS A 35 28.88 -12.66 -21.71
N GLN A 36 27.73 -12.17 -21.25
CA GLN A 36 26.52 -11.95 -22.04
C GLN A 36 25.83 -10.67 -21.55
N ALA A 37 25.04 -10.04 -22.41
CA ALA A 37 24.28 -8.86 -22.01
C ALA A 37 23.28 -9.22 -20.90
N GLY A 38 23.01 -8.29 -19.99
CA GLY A 38 22.14 -8.54 -18.85
C GLY A 38 21.93 -7.34 -17.95
N TYR A 39 21.08 -7.52 -16.95
CA TYR A 39 20.78 -6.52 -15.92
C TYR A 39 21.78 -6.67 -14.78
N VAL A 40 22.45 -5.56 -14.46
CA VAL A 40 23.54 -5.50 -13.49
C VAL A 40 23.14 -4.66 -12.30
N THR A 41 23.49 -5.15 -11.11
CA THR A 41 23.46 -4.39 -9.86
C THR A 41 24.88 -4.33 -9.31
N LEU A 42 25.35 -3.13 -8.97
CA LEU A 42 26.66 -2.88 -8.37
C LEU A 42 26.51 -2.06 -7.10
N VAL A 43 27.35 -2.37 -6.14
CA VAL A 43 27.39 -1.71 -4.84
C VAL A 43 28.84 -1.49 -4.42
N ILE A 44 29.07 -0.50 -3.55
CA ILE A 44 30.41 -0.13 -3.10
C ILE A 44 30.47 -0.24 -1.58
N GLU A 45 31.49 -0.93 -1.09
CA GLU A 45 31.78 -1.13 0.31
C GLU A 45 33.15 -0.55 0.67
N ASN A 46 33.27 0.00 1.87
CA ASN A 46 34.55 0.50 2.38
C ASN A 46 35.51 -0.65 2.76
N GLY A 47 36.67 -0.30 3.31
CA GLY A 47 37.69 -1.28 3.74
C GLY A 47 37.21 -2.28 4.79
N ASP A 48 36.19 -1.92 5.57
CA ASP A 48 35.61 -2.74 6.64
C ASP A 48 34.46 -3.64 6.13
N GLY A 49 34.11 -3.55 4.85
CA GLY A 49 32.99 -4.29 4.25
C GLY A 49 31.62 -3.64 4.47
N THR A 50 31.57 -2.41 4.97
CA THR A 50 30.31 -1.66 5.16
C THR A 50 29.90 -0.95 3.87
N ARG A 51 28.64 -1.10 3.47
CA ARG A 51 28.05 -0.44 2.30
C ARG A 51 28.09 1.07 2.46
N VAL A 52 28.66 1.74 1.46
CA VAL A 52 28.63 3.19 1.32
C VAL A 52 27.78 3.64 0.15
N ARG A 53 27.58 2.81 -0.87
CA ARG A 53 26.81 3.19 -2.06
C ARG A 53 26.11 2.01 -2.71
N ASN A 54 24.80 2.14 -2.96
CA ASN A 54 24.09 1.35 -3.97
C ASN A 54 24.26 2.06 -5.32
N LEU A 55 25.25 1.62 -6.12
CA LEU A 55 25.76 2.38 -7.27
C LEU A 55 24.77 2.35 -8.45
N ILE A 56 24.37 1.16 -8.86
CA ILE A 56 23.35 0.91 -9.87
C ILE A 56 22.53 -0.31 -9.47
N SER A 57 21.25 -0.30 -9.81
CA SER A 57 20.31 -1.39 -9.56
C SER A 57 19.62 -1.78 -10.86
N GLU A 58 19.57 -3.07 -11.18
CA GLU A 58 18.83 -3.60 -12.34
C GLU A 58 19.11 -2.82 -13.65
N THR A 59 20.35 -2.40 -13.90
CA THR A 59 20.66 -1.59 -15.07
C THR A 59 21.17 -2.47 -16.20
N TYR A 60 20.60 -2.36 -17.41
CA TYR A 60 21.00 -3.20 -18.55
C TYR A 60 22.35 -2.77 -19.13
N PHE A 61 23.22 -3.74 -19.41
CA PHE A 61 24.49 -3.54 -20.10
C PHE A 61 24.71 -4.57 -21.22
N PRO A 62 25.38 -4.21 -22.33
CA PRO A 62 25.78 -5.15 -23.35
C PRO A 62 26.89 -6.11 -22.85
N ALA A 63 27.08 -7.22 -23.58
CA ALA A 63 28.23 -8.11 -23.35
C ALA A 63 29.56 -7.37 -23.58
N GLY A 64 30.63 -7.83 -22.92
CA GLY A 64 31.97 -7.26 -23.01
C GLY A 64 32.30 -6.29 -21.86
N ALA A 65 33.30 -5.43 -22.11
CA ALA A 65 33.82 -4.49 -21.13
C ALA A 65 32.86 -3.30 -20.96
N ASN A 66 32.48 -3.04 -19.71
CA ASN A 66 31.56 -1.97 -19.35
C ASN A 66 32.20 -1.09 -18.26
N THR A 67 31.76 0.16 -18.18
CA THR A 67 32.21 1.09 -17.14
C THR A 67 31.04 1.88 -16.60
N VAL A 68 30.90 1.91 -15.28
CA VAL A 68 29.99 2.82 -14.56
C VAL A 68 30.84 3.85 -13.85
N GLN A 69 30.40 5.11 -13.85
CA GLN A 69 31.10 6.19 -13.16
C GLN A 69 30.52 6.35 -11.76
N TRP A 70 31.38 6.34 -10.74
CA TRP A 70 31.02 6.71 -9.39
C TRP A 70 31.40 8.17 -9.11
N ASP A 71 30.46 8.92 -8.56
CA ASP A 71 30.57 10.33 -8.17
C ASP A 71 31.41 10.53 -6.88
N GLY A 72 31.86 9.46 -6.22
CA GLY A 72 32.59 9.55 -4.96
C GLY A 72 31.68 9.90 -3.77
N LEU A 73 30.35 9.87 -3.95
CA LEU A 73 29.40 10.08 -2.87
C LEU A 73 28.92 8.75 -2.29
N ASP A 74 28.65 8.75 -0.99
CA ASP A 74 27.85 7.73 -0.34
C ASP A 74 26.35 7.87 -0.69
N ASP A 75 25.52 6.97 -0.20
CA ASP A 75 24.05 7.08 -0.23
C ASP A 75 23.42 6.87 1.16
N LEU A 76 24.10 7.32 2.22
CA LEU A 76 23.69 7.08 3.60
C LEU A 76 22.67 8.11 4.13
N GLY A 77 22.58 9.30 3.50
CA GLY A 77 21.59 10.32 3.87
C GLY A 77 20.16 9.90 3.49
N ARG A 78 19.16 10.45 4.20
CA ARG A 78 17.74 10.30 3.86
C ARG A 78 17.05 11.65 3.96
N ASP A 79 16.27 11.99 2.94
CA ASP A 79 15.37 13.14 3.02
C ASP A 79 14.14 12.76 3.85
N ALA A 80 14.19 13.05 5.15
CA ALA A 80 13.14 12.69 6.10
C ALA A 80 11.78 13.31 5.79
N ASP A 81 11.78 14.44 5.08
CA ASP A 81 10.56 15.12 4.66
C ASP A 81 10.14 14.75 3.23
N GLY A 82 10.85 13.82 2.58
CA GLY A 82 10.60 13.32 1.21
C GLY A 82 9.12 13.14 0.91
N ALA A 83 8.41 12.42 1.78
CA ALA A 83 6.98 12.15 1.62
C ALA A 83 6.07 13.37 1.76
N LYS A 84 6.47 14.40 2.51
CA LYS A 84 5.71 15.65 2.59
C LYS A 84 5.87 16.47 1.32
N HIS A 85 7.03 16.39 0.66
CA HIS A 85 7.36 17.19 -0.52
C HIS A 85 7.32 16.48 -1.87
N GLY A 86 7.07 15.16 -1.88
CA GLY A 86 6.90 14.38 -3.09
C GLY A 86 8.17 14.19 -3.92
N VAL A 87 9.36 14.25 -3.30
CA VAL A 87 10.65 14.13 -4.01
C VAL A 87 11.52 13.02 -3.44
N TYR A 88 11.80 11.99 -4.25
CA TYR A 88 12.73 10.92 -3.92
C TYR A 88 14.18 11.41 -3.94
N ASN A 89 14.68 11.85 -2.79
CA ASN A 89 16.01 12.42 -2.65
C ASN A 89 16.84 11.68 -1.60
N VAL A 90 18.06 11.28 -1.99
CA VAL A 90 19.03 10.59 -1.12
C VAL A 90 20.28 11.47 -1.08
N PRO A 91 20.42 12.35 -0.08
CA PRO A 91 21.61 13.19 0.06
C PRO A 91 22.87 12.34 0.25
N GLY A 92 23.91 12.62 -0.52
CA GLY A 92 25.19 11.93 -0.45
C GLY A 92 26.29 12.78 0.17
N LYS A 93 27.21 12.15 0.91
CA LYS A 93 28.44 12.77 1.43
C LYS A 93 29.65 12.22 0.69
N MET A 94 30.67 13.04 0.48
CA MET A 94 31.92 12.59 -0.15
C MET A 94 32.57 11.52 0.73
N VAL A 95 32.98 10.42 0.11
CA VAL A 95 33.72 9.38 0.83
C VAL A 95 35.16 9.80 1.10
N ALA A 96 35.81 9.16 2.07
CA ALA A 96 37.23 9.35 2.32
C ALA A 96 38.11 8.69 1.24
N PRO A 97 39.34 9.17 1.00
CA PRO A 97 40.34 8.40 0.27
C PRO A 97 40.58 7.03 0.94
N GLY A 98 40.67 5.97 0.15
CA GLY A 98 40.83 4.62 0.67
C GLY A 98 40.66 3.54 -0.39
N GLN A 99 40.75 2.29 0.06
CA GLN A 99 40.41 1.11 -0.75
C GLN A 99 38.94 0.77 -0.56
N TYR A 100 38.25 0.56 -1.67
CA TYR A 100 36.84 0.18 -1.70
C TYR A 100 36.67 -1.13 -2.47
N THR A 101 35.62 -1.86 -2.13
CA THR A 101 35.24 -3.10 -2.82
C THR A 101 33.95 -2.87 -3.58
N VAL A 102 33.96 -3.18 -4.87
CA VAL A 102 32.77 -3.25 -5.70
C VAL A 102 32.30 -4.69 -5.71
N ARG A 103 31.06 -4.92 -5.29
CA ARG A 103 30.37 -6.21 -5.41
C ARG A 103 29.19 -6.07 -6.36
N GLY A 104 28.77 -7.18 -6.97
CA GLY A 104 27.64 -7.11 -7.87
C GLY A 104 27.08 -8.45 -8.30
N LEU A 105 25.96 -8.37 -9.01
CA LEU A 105 25.33 -9.48 -9.69
C LEU A 105 24.94 -9.08 -11.10
N VAL A 106 24.77 -10.08 -11.96
CA VAL A 106 24.17 -9.93 -13.29
C VAL A 106 23.12 -11.02 -13.49
N ARG A 107 22.03 -10.68 -14.17
CA ARG A 107 20.99 -11.63 -14.56
C ARG A 107 20.43 -11.35 -15.94
N GLY A 108 19.74 -12.35 -16.50
CA GLY A 108 18.87 -12.19 -17.66
C GLY A 108 17.56 -11.46 -17.32
N ALA A 109 16.64 -11.44 -18.29
CA ALA A 109 15.27 -10.96 -18.08
C ALA A 109 14.52 -11.93 -17.14
N ILE A 110 13.59 -11.38 -16.35
CA ILE A 110 12.65 -12.15 -15.54
C ILE A 110 11.29 -12.03 -16.20
N HIS A 111 10.63 -13.16 -16.44
CA HIS A 111 9.33 -13.21 -17.08
C HIS A 111 8.27 -13.74 -16.12
N ALA A 112 7.11 -13.09 -16.10
CA ALA A 112 5.98 -13.49 -15.29
C ALA A 112 4.94 -14.23 -16.14
N HIS A 113 4.49 -15.40 -15.69
CA HIS A 113 3.50 -16.21 -16.39
C HIS A 113 2.32 -16.56 -15.49
N TYR A 114 1.10 -16.26 -15.93
CA TYR A 114 -0.10 -16.68 -15.22
C TYR A 114 -0.27 -18.20 -15.28
N GLU A 115 -0.50 -18.84 -14.14
CA GLU A 115 -0.72 -20.29 -14.06
C GLU A 115 -2.20 -20.62 -13.87
N MET A 116 -2.80 -20.12 -12.77
CA MET A 116 -4.21 -20.30 -12.43
C MET A 116 -4.62 -19.31 -11.32
N ALA A 117 -5.91 -19.16 -11.07
CA ALA A 117 -6.43 -18.45 -9.90
C ALA A 117 -7.15 -19.43 -8.97
N THR A 118 -6.90 -19.29 -7.67
CA THR A 118 -7.57 -20.06 -6.63
C THR A 118 -8.69 -19.24 -6.02
N TYR A 119 -9.81 -19.88 -5.67
CA TYR A 119 -10.94 -19.24 -4.99
C TYR A 119 -11.55 -18.04 -5.75
N SER A 120 -11.46 -18.05 -7.09
CA SER A 120 -11.97 -17.02 -8.00
C SER A 120 -12.65 -17.68 -9.20
N PRO A 121 -13.97 -17.92 -9.19
CA PRO A 121 -14.66 -18.74 -10.19
C PRO A 121 -15.10 -17.93 -11.43
N GLY A 122 -14.78 -16.64 -11.50
CA GLY A 122 -15.06 -15.79 -12.66
C GLY A 122 -14.33 -16.26 -13.92
N THR A 123 -14.85 -15.93 -15.11
CA THR A 123 -14.22 -16.27 -16.40
C THR A 123 -14.08 -15.02 -17.28
N PRO A 124 -12.92 -14.32 -17.27
CA PRO A 124 -11.70 -14.63 -16.52
C PRO A 124 -11.84 -14.36 -15.00
N PRO A 125 -10.92 -14.88 -14.15
CA PRO A 125 -11.05 -14.78 -12.70
C PRO A 125 -10.79 -13.38 -12.14
N TRP A 126 -10.31 -12.45 -12.96
CA TRP A 126 -10.10 -11.04 -12.62
C TRP A 126 -11.13 -10.14 -13.26
N ARG A 127 -11.23 -8.91 -12.75
CA ARG A 127 -12.18 -7.91 -13.23
C ARG A 127 -11.84 -7.51 -14.66
N THR A 128 -12.85 -7.40 -15.51
CA THR A 128 -12.75 -6.87 -16.88
C THR A 128 -13.48 -5.52 -16.96
N GLU A 129 -13.17 -4.71 -17.97
CA GLU A 129 -13.82 -3.41 -18.18
C GLU A 129 -15.33 -3.52 -18.38
N ASP A 130 -15.78 -4.61 -19.00
CA ASP A 130 -17.20 -4.89 -19.27
C ASP A 130 -17.91 -5.62 -18.11
N HIS A 131 -17.24 -5.78 -16.96
CA HIS A 131 -17.76 -6.43 -15.76
C HIS A 131 -18.16 -7.91 -15.94
N THR A 132 -17.73 -8.59 -17.01
CA THR A 132 -18.02 -10.01 -17.24
C THR A 132 -17.08 -10.97 -16.49
N GLY A 133 -15.86 -10.52 -16.16
CA GLY A 133 -14.89 -11.26 -15.33
C GLY A 133 -15.09 -11.07 -13.83
N ALA A 134 -14.18 -11.67 -13.03
CA ALA A 134 -14.24 -11.75 -11.57
C ALA A 134 -15.53 -12.39 -11.04
N TRP A 135 -15.64 -12.49 -9.71
CA TRP A 135 -16.81 -13.06 -9.07
C TRP A 135 -17.15 -12.26 -7.82
N LEU A 136 -18.39 -11.78 -7.75
CA LEU A 136 -19.03 -11.20 -6.56
C LEU A 136 -18.16 -10.25 -5.72
N ALA A 137 -18.42 -10.15 -4.40
CA ALA A 137 -17.80 -9.17 -3.51
C ALA A 137 -16.66 -9.77 -2.68
N ASN A 138 -15.61 -8.98 -2.49
CA ASN A 138 -14.43 -9.39 -1.70
C ASN A 138 -14.61 -9.22 -0.18
N HIS A 139 -15.41 -8.24 0.27
CA HIS A 139 -15.62 -7.97 1.70
C HIS A 139 -16.66 -8.88 2.36
N THR A 140 -17.69 -9.30 1.64
CA THR A 140 -18.81 -10.07 2.22
C THR A 140 -19.25 -11.22 1.33
N PRO A 141 -19.73 -12.34 1.92
CA PRO A 141 -20.33 -13.44 1.16
C PRO A 141 -21.62 -13.03 0.43
N PRO A 142 -22.05 -13.84 -0.55
CA PRO A 142 -23.33 -13.67 -1.22
C PRO A 142 -24.51 -13.90 -0.27
N GLN A 143 -25.58 -13.12 -0.44
CA GLN A 143 -26.75 -13.14 0.45
C GLN A 143 -28.09 -13.11 -0.28
N ALA A 144 -28.13 -12.65 -1.53
CA ALA A 144 -29.36 -12.57 -2.32
C ALA A 144 -29.25 -13.31 -3.65
N ALA A 145 -30.34 -13.98 -4.04
CA ALA A 145 -30.53 -14.55 -5.36
C ALA A 145 -31.93 -14.19 -5.89
N LEU A 146 -32.03 -13.78 -7.14
CA LEU A 146 -33.31 -13.49 -7.80
C LEU A 146 -33.25 -13.85 -9.28
N PHE A 147 -34.08 -14.80 -9.72
CA PHE A 147 -34.31 -15.05 -11.13
C PHE A 147 -35.10 -13.90 -11.76
N ILE A 148 -34.68 -13.49 -12.95
CA ILE A 148 -35.31 -12.44 -13.75
C ILE A 148 -35.48 -12.87 -15.22
N PRO A 149 -36.60 -12.51 -15.85
CA PRO A 149 -36.81 -12.77 -17.27
C PRO A 149 -35.93 -11.89 -18.15
N ALA A 150 -35.79 -12.27 -19.43
CA ALA A 150 -35.01 -11.55 -20.44
C ALA A 150 -35.28 -10.04 -20.47
N LYS A 151 -36.54 -9.62 -20.36
CA LYS A 151 -36.96 -8.21 -20.39
C LYS A 151 -36.37 -7.36 -19.26
N ALA A 152 -36.06 -7.96 -18.12
CA ALA A 152 -35.56 -7.29 -16.93
C ALA A 152 -34.03 -7.45 -16.77
N SER A 153 -33.39 -8.16 -17.70
CA SER A 153 -31.96 -8.48 -17.69
C SER A 153 -31.20 -7.55 -18.65
N PRO A 154 -30.06 -6.94 -18.22
CA PRO A 154 -29.27 -6.08 -19.07
C PRO A 154 -28.67 -6.79 -20.29
N SER A 155 -28.54 -8.11 -20.22
CA SER A 155 -28.05 -8.95 -21.32
C SER A 155 -29.12 -9.29 -22.36
N GLY A 156 -30.40 -8.97 -22.09
CA GLY A 156 -31.52 -9.37 -22.94
C GLY A 156 -31.84 -10.87 -22.90
N GLN A 157 -31.21 -11.63 -22.00
CA GLN A 157 -31.43 -13.06 -21.78
C GLN A 157 -31.85 -13.31 -20.32
N PRO A 158 -32.63 -14.37 -20.02
CA PRO A 158 -32.95 -14.72 -18.64
C PRO A 158 -31.69 -14.87 -17.79
N ALA A 159 -31.75 -14.39 -16.55
CA ALA A 159 -30.59 -14.35 -15.67
C ALA A 159 -30.98 -14.58 -14.21
N VAL A 160 -30.00 -14.99 -13.40
CA VAL A 160 -30.07 -14.94 -11.94
C VAL A 160 -29.23 -13.76 -11.48
N LEU A 161 -29.86 -12.83 -10.75
CA LEU A 161 -29.15 -11.79 -10.03
C LEU A 161 -28.62 -12.35 -8.72
N LEU A 162 -27.33 -12.14 -8.46
CA LEU A 162 -26.67 -12.47 -7.21
C LEU A 162 -26.19 -11.19 -6.53
N GLY A 163 -26.44 -11.09 -5.24
CA GLY A 163 -26.16 -9.89 -4.46
C GLY A 163 -25.39 -10.17 -3.17
N CYS A 164 -24.48 -9.26 -2.84
CA CYS A 164 -23.69 -9.23 -1.60
C CYS A 164 -24.00 -7.96 -0.80
N TYR A 165 -23.52 -7.87 0.44
CA TYR A 165 -23.76 -6.70 1.29
C TYR A 165 -22.81 -5.53 0.97
N VAL A 166 -21.49 -5.79 0.97
CA VAL A 166 -20.45 -4.76 0.80
C VAL A 166 -19.36 -5.24 -0.14
N THR A 167 -18.84 -4.31 -0.96
CA THR A 167 -17.65 -4.53 -1.78
C THR A 167 -16.83 -3.25 -1.93
N GLU A 168 -15.51 -3.43 -2.04
CA GLU A 168 -14.53 -2.40 -2.45
C GLU A 168 -13.81 -2.86 -3.72
N GLY A 169 -13.83 -4.16 -4.00
CA GLY A 169 -13.47 -4.77 -5.28
C GLY A 169 -14.71 -5.12 -6.10
N PRO A 170 -14.71 -6.27 -6.82
CA PRO A 170 -15.35 -6.41 -8.13
C PRO A 170 -16.81 -5.97 -8.20
N ASP A 171 -17.78 -6.86 -8.05
CA ASP A 171 -19.18 -6.55 -8.30
C ASP A 171 -20.06 -7.09 -7.17
N GLY A 172 -20.65 -6.20 -6.38
CA GLY A 172 -21.55 -6.58 -5.30
C GLY A 172 -22.94 -6.99 -5.78
N LEU A 173 -23.28 -6.68 -7.04
CA LEU A 173 -24.43 -7.21 -7.78
C LEU A 173 -23.93 -7.80 -9.10
N ALA A 174 -24.31 -9.03 -9.43
CA ALA A 174 -23.97 -9.66 -10.71
C ALA A 174 -25.18 -10.33 -11.36
N TRP A 175 -25.26 -10.33 -12.68
CA TRP A 175 -26.24 -11.13 -13.43
C TRP A 175 -25.55 -12.30 -14.13
N ILE A 176 -26.04 -13.50 -13.81
CA ILE A 176 -25.45 -14.77 -14.21
C ILE A 176 -26.43 -15.49 -15.14
N ASP A 177 -25.92 -16.08 -16.21
CA ASP A 177 -26.75 -16.96 -17.03
C ASP A 177 -27.00 -18.32 -16.35
N MET A 178 -27.91 -19.13 -16.93
CA MET A 178 -28.29 -20.42 -16.35
C MET A 178 -27.14 -21.43 -16.32
N SER A 179 -26.08 -21.21 -17.11
CA SER A 179 -24.88 -22.06 -17.10
C SER A 179 -23.92 -21.73 -15.96
N GLY A 180 -24.11 -20.60 -15.26
CA GLY A 180 -23.20 -20.13 -14.23
C GLY A 180 -22.21 -19.06 -14.68
N ARG A 181 -22.29 -18.61 -15.93
CA ARG A 181 -21.36 -17.60 -16.43
C ARG A 181 -21.89 -16.21 -16.10
N LYS A 182 -21.06 -15.42 -15.43
CA LYS A 182 -21.30 -14.00 -15.20
C LYS A 182 -21.37 -13.25 -16.53
N ARG A 183 -22.47 -12.53 -16.77
CA ARG A 183 -22.70 -11.73 -17.98
C ARG A 183 -22.54 -10.24 -17.73
N GLY A 184 -22.35 -9.84 -16.49
CA GLY A 184 -21.98 -8.48 -16.09
C GLY A 184 -22.22 -8.29 -14.59
N GLY A 185 -21.95 -7.08 -14.10
CA GLY A 185 -22.14 -6.74 -12.71
C GLY A 185 -21.97 -5.25 -12.42
N ARG A 186 -22.23 -4.88 -11.17
CA ARG A 186 -22.06 -3.54 -10.62
C ARG A 186 -21.47 -3.62 -9.22
N SER A 187 -20.47 -2.80 -8.94
CA SER A 187 -19.84 -2.72 -7.62
C SER A 187 -20.82 -2.25 -6.54
N TRP A 188 -21.46 -1.09 -6.72
CA TRP A 188 -22.36 -0.50 -5.73
C TRP A 188 -23.76 -0.23 -6.28
N VAL A 189 -24.76 -0.31 -5.40
CA VAL A 189 -26.16 -0.03 -5.71
C VAL A 189 -26.69 1.05 -4.75
N GLY A 190 -26.76 2.29 -5.24
CA GLY A 190 -27.44 3.39 -4.53
C GLY A 190 -26.68 4.05 -3.37
N GLY A 191 -25.37 3.80 -3.25
CA GLY A 191 -24.49 4.51 -2.31
C GLY A 191 -23.12 3.85 -2.16
N ALA A 192 -22.13 4.58 -1.65
CA ALA A 192 -20.78 4.04 -1.42
C ALA A 192 -20.84 2.87 -0.43
N TRP A 193 -19.99 1.86 -0.65
CA TRP A 193 -19.85 0.61 0.11
C TRP A 193 -21.05 -0.36 0.06
N THR A 194 -22.26 0.10 -0.22
CA THR A 194 -23.45 -0.76 -0.26
C THR A 194 -23.67 -1.40 -1.62
N ALA A 195 -23.90 -2.71 -1.61
CA ALA A 195 -24.26 -3.49 -2.79
C ALA A 195 -25.74 -3.91 -2.74
N ALA A 196 -26.05 -5.18 -2.98
CA ALA A 196 -27.40 -5.70 -3.15
C ALA A 196 -27.72 -6.87 -2.20
N PRO A 197 -27.72 -6.66 -0.87
CA PRO A 197 -27.96 -7.73 0.10
C PRO A 197 -29.37 -8.30 0.07
N PHE A 198 -30.35 -7.54 -0.44
CA PHE A 198 -31.74 -7.94 -0.59
C PHE A 198 -32.27 -7.43 -1.92
N ILE A 199 -32.83 -8.32 -2.73
CA ILE A 199 -33.29 -8.04 -4.09
C ILE A 199 -34.70 -8.62 -4.28
N ALA A 200 -35.59 -7.87 -4.91
CA ALA A 200 -36.92 -8.35 -5.28
C ALA A 200 -37.35 -7.77 -6.63
N ALA A 201 -38.18 -8.49 -7.37
CA ALA A 201 -38.84 -8.01 -8.58
C ALA A 201 -40.31 -7.69 -8.29
N ASP A 202 -40.86 -6.70 -8.98
CA ASP A 202 -42.29 -6.42 -8.95
C ASP A 202 -42.97 -7.07 -10.16
N ASN A 203 -43.55 -8.25 -9.93
CA ASN A 203 -44.29 -8.99 -10.94
C ASN A 203 -45.80 -8.72 -10.87
N GLY A 204 -46.23 -7.75 -10.07
CA GLY A 204 -47.64 -7.42 -9.90
C GLY A 204 -48.25 -6.79 -11.16
N PRO A 205 -49.56 -7.00 -11.43
CA PRO A 205 -50.24 -6.37 -12.57
C PRO A 205 -50.26 -4.84 -12.52
N LYS A 206 -49.99 -4.24 -11.36
CA LYS A 206 -49.89 -2.79 -11.14
C LYS A 206 -48.47 -2.35 -10.79
N ALA A 207 -47.45 -3.10 -11.22
CA ALA A 207 -46.06 -2.72 -11.05
C ALA A 207 -45.79 -1.32 -11.63
N VAL A 208 -44.88 -0.57 -11.00
CA VAL A 208 -44.54 0.78 -11.48
C VAL A 208 -43.79 0.66 -12.81
N PRO A 209 -44.30 1.25 -13.91
CA PRO A 209 -43.69 1.10 -15.23
C PRO A 209 -42.22 1.54 -15.25
N GLY A 210 -41.37 0.71 -15.86
CA GLY A 210 -39.94 0.98 -16.01
C GLY A 210 -39.09 0.72 -14.77
N ASN A 211 -39.64 0.14 -13.70
CA ASN A 211 -38.88 -0.34 -12.53
C ASN A 211 -39.21 -1.82 -12.30
N ASP A 212 -38.38 -2.72 -12.83
CA ASP A 212 -38.66 -4.16 -12.75
C ASP A 212 -38.08 -4.80 -11.48
N ILE A 213 -37.03 -4.19 -10.92
CA ILE A 213 -36.19 -4.79 -9.87
C ILE A 213 -35.90 -3.73 -8.80
N TYR A 214 -35.80 -4.17 -7.55
CA TYR A 214 -35.55 -3.31 -6.41
C TYR A 214 -34.47 -3.91 -5.52
N VAL A 215 -33.67 -3.04 -4.93
CA VAL A 215 -32.62 -3.38 -3.97
C VAL A 215 -32.83 -2.57 -2.72
N VAL A 216 -32.81 -3.23 -1.56
CA VAL A 216 -32.80 -2.57 -0.26
C VAL A 216 -31.52 -2.90 0.50
N SER A 217 -30.92 -1.90 1.11
CA SER A 217 -29.72 -2.03 1.95
C SER A 217 -29.77 -1.07 3.13
N ALA A 218 -28.90 -1.31 4.11
CA ALA A 218 -28.65 -0.40 5.23
C ALA A 218 -27.17 -0.10 5.34
N TRP A 219 -26.82 1.15 5.65
CA TRP A 219 -25.45 1.60 5.91
C TRP A 219 -25.45 2.75 6.91
N GLU A 220 -24.27 3.23 7.31
CA GLU A 220 -24.18 4.49 8.05
C GLU A 220 -24.50 5.70 7.15
N THR A 221 -25.05 6.76 7.74
CA THR A 221 -25.30 8.03 7.05
C THR A 221 -24.00 8.68 6.57
N ASP A 222 -22.96 8.59 7.38
CA ASP A 222 -21.60 9.04 7.12
C ASP A 222 -20.62 8.07 7.82
N LYS A 223 -19.34 8.08 7.41
CA LYS A 223 -18.32 7.19 7.99
C LYS A 223 -18.24 7.38 9.50
N GLN A 224 -18.48 6.32 10.28
CA GLN A 224 -18.46 6.33 11.75
C GLN A 224 -19.49 7.28 12.38
N SER A 225 -20.60 7.58 11.70
CA SER A 225 -21.66 8.41 12.28
C SER A 225 -22.39 7.71 13.43
N GLY A 226 -22.35 6.37 13.48
CA GLY A 226 -23.15 5.58 14.41
C GLY A 226 -24.65 5.68 14.15
N VAL A 227 -25.06 6.23 13.00
CA VAL A 227 -26.46 6.40 12.60
C VAL A 227 -26.71 5.59 11.35
N ALA A 228 -27.60 4.61 11.45
CA ALA A 228 -27.99 3.80 10.31
C ALA A 228 -28.96 4.55 9.39
N GLU A 229 -28.91 4.24 8.11
CA GLU A 229 -29.86 4.66 7.10
C GLU A 229 -30.29 3.50 6.22
N LEU A 230 -31.58 3.47 5.94
CA LEU A 230 -32.23 2.61 4.95
C LEU A 230 -32.06 3.23 3.56
N ARG A 231 -31.67 2.43 2.58
CA ARG A 231 -31.58 2.80 1.16
C ARG A 231 -32.41 1.82 0.34
N LEU A 232 -33.49 2.31 -0.29
CA LEU A 232 -34.30 1.55 -1.26
C LEU A 232 -34.08 2.14 -2.65
N ASN A 233 -33.69 1.29 -3.59
CA ASN A 233 -33.36 1.67 -4.96
C ASN A 233 -34.15 0.83 -5.96
N ALA A 234 -34.62 1.47 -7.02
CA ALA A 234 -35.19 0.81 -8.19
C ALA A 234 -34.14 0.67 -9.29
N LEU A 235 -34.17 -0.46 -9.99
CA LEU A 235 -33.29 -0.82 -11.07
C LEU A 235 -34.11 -1.00 -12.35
N SER A 236 -33.61 -0.42 -13.45
CA SER A 236 -34.20 -0.57 -14.78
C SER A 236 -33.12 -0.86 -15.81
N VAL A 237 -33.46 -1.64 -16.84
CA VAL A 237 -32.48 -2.01 -17.88
C VAL A 237 -31.94 -0.75 -18.55
N GLY A 238 -30.62 -0.56 -18.46
CA GLY A 238 -29.89 0.55 -19.03
C GLY A 238 -29.27 0.22 -20.38
N LYS A 239 -28.42 1.13 -20.85
CA LYS A 239 -27.60 0.91 -22.05
C LYS A 239 -26.33 0.14 -21.68
N LYS A 240 -25.70 -0.49 -22.68
CA LYS A 240 -24.39 -1.16 -22.56
C LYS A 240 -24.35 -2.29 -21.51
N ASN A 241 -25.42 -3.08 -21.38
CA ASN A 241 -25.49 -4.19 -20.43
C ASN A 241 -25.22 -3.71 -18.98
N ASP A 242 -26.02 -2.75 -18.52
CA ASP A 242 -25.98 -2.23 -17.14
C ASP A 242 -27.42 -1.89 -16.66
N TYR A 243 -27.59 -1.63 -15.38
CA TYR A 243 -28.81 -1.09 -14.79
C TYR A 243 -28.72 0.42 -14.55
N ASN A 244 -29.79 1.15 -14.85
CA ASN A 244 -29.99 2.48 -14.26
C ASN A 244 -30.46 2.31 -12.81
N VAL A 245 -29.91 3.10 -11.88
CA VAL A 245 -30.27 3.04 -10.45
C VAL A 245 -30.96 4.33 -10.05
N LYS A 246 -32.21 4.21 -9.55
CA LYS A 246 -32.99 5.33 -9.01
C LYS A 246 -33.23 5.13 -7.52
N GLN A 247 -32.75 6.06 -6.69
CA GLN A 247 -33.05 6.05 -5.26
C GLN A 247 -34.53 6.40 -5.04
N ILE A 248 -35.25 5.51 -4.36
CA ILE A 248 -36.69 5.65 -4.06
C ILE A 248 -36.88 6.16 -2.63
N VAL A 249 -36.20 5.54 -1.66
CA VAL A 249 -36.22 5.97 -0.26
C VAL A 249 -34.79 6.02 0.26
N LYS A 250 -34.46 7.10 0.97
CA LYS A 250 -33.29 7.20 1.83
C LYS A 250 -33.74 7.77 3.17
N ARG A 251 -33.56 7.01 4.25
CA ARG A 251 -34.14 7.37 5.56
C ARG A 251 -33.25 6.91 6.71
N SER A 252 -32.92 7.82 7.63
CA SER A 252 -32.26 7.43 8.89
C SER A 252 -33.17 6.50 9.70
N LEU A 253 -32.57 5.42 10.23
CA LEU A 253 -33.18 4.45 11.14
C LEU A 253 -32.81 4.68 12.61
N GLY A 254 -32.05 5.74 12.89
CA GLY A 254 -31.57 6.13 14.21
C GLY A 254 -30.15 5.61 14.53
N ALA A 255 -29.73 5.86 15.76
CA ALA A 255 -28.42 5.42 16.25
C ALA A 255 -28.37 3.89 16.38
N VAL A 256 -27.36 3.28 15.77
CA VAL A 256 -27.13 1.83 15.77
C VAL A 256 -25.63 1.58 15.72
N PRO A 257 -25.07 0.66 16.53
CA PRO A 257 -23.68 0.25 16.39
C PRO A 257 -23.40 -0.27 14.97
N LEU A 258 -22.28 0.12 14.36
CA LEU A 258 -21.91 -0.24 12.98
C LEU A 258 -22.07 -1.75 12.69
N GLU A 259 -21.66 -2.60 13.62
CA GLU A 259 -21.77 -4.06 13.48
C GLU A 259 -23.20 -4.57 13.38
N GLN A 260 -24.18 -3.86 13.94
CA GLN A 260 -25.59 -4.24 13.87
C GLN A 260 -26.27 -3.69 12.61
N VAL A 261 -25.70 -2.68 11.95
CA VAL A 261 -26.28 -2.06 10.74
C VAL A 261 -26.49 -3.11 9.64
N LYS A 262 -25.55 -4.04 9.49
CA LYS A 262 -25.60 -5.12 8.49
C LYS A 262 -26.68 -6.17 8.74
N GLU A 263 -27.19 -6.25 9.97
CA GLU A 263 -28.19 -7.24 10.38
C GLU A 263 -29.60 -6.64 10.51
N MET A 264 -29.73 -5.32 10.29
CA MET A 264 -31.00 -4.63 10.51
C MET A 264 -32.12 -5.10 9.58
N ILE A 265 -31.81 -5.28 8.30
CA ILE A 265 -32.78 -5.76 7.31
C ILE A 265 -32.67 -7.28 7.26
N THR A 266 -33.82 -7.95 7.28
CA THR A 266 -33.88 -9.41 7.33
C THR A 266 -34.71 -10.03 6.21
N GLY A 267 -35.34 -9.22 5.37
CA GLY A 267 -36.11 -9.68 4.21
C GLY A 267 -36.76 -8.55 3.44
N PHE A 268 -37.14 -8.85 2.19
CA PHE A 268 -37.63 -7.86 1.24
C PHE A 268 -38.54 -8.50 0.20
N ALA A 269 -39.65 -7.83 -0.12
CA ALA A 269 -40.55 -8.22 -1.21
C ALA A 269 -41.21 -6.99 -1.83
N VAL A 270 -41.59 -7.08 -3.10
CA VAL A 270 -42.29 -6.01 -3.83
C VAL A 270 -43.45 -6.60 -4.63
N ASN A 271 -44.59 -5.92 -4.61
CA ASN A 271 -45.74 -6.25 -5.46
C ASN A 271 -46.61 -5.01 -5.67
N ASN A 272 -47.03 -4.75 -6.90
CA ASN A 272 -47.96 -3.68 -7.27
C ASN A 272 -47.52 -2.28 -6.80
N GLY A 273 -46.23 -1.98 -6.89
CA GLY A 273 -45.63 -0.71 -6.49
C GLY A 273 -45.48 -0.51 -4.98
N ILE A 274 -45.71 -1.56 -4.19
CA ILE A 274 -45.52 -1.56 -2.74
C ILE A 274 -44.34 -2.44 -2.36
N ALA A 275 -43.38 -1.87 -1.65
CA ALA A 275 -42.20 -2.56 -1.12
C ALA A 275 -42.36 -2.82 0.38
N LEU A 276 -42.10 -4.06 0.80
CA LEU A 276 -42.12 -4.53 2.18
C LEU A 276 -40.71 -4.86 2.64
N ILE A 277 -40.29 -4.30 3.78
CA ILE A 277 -38.92 -4.42 4.31
C ILE A 277 -38.98 -4.95 5.74
N SER A 278 -38.51 -6.17 5.97
CA SER A 278 -38.48 -6.78 7.30
C SER A 278 -37.33 -6.24 8.15
N ILE A 279 -37.62 -5.93 9.41
CA ILE A 279 -36.65 -5.55 10.44
C ILE A 279 -36.89 -6.42 11.67
N ALA A 280 -36.29 -7.61 11.70
CA ALA A 280 -36.53 -8.60 12.76
C ALA A 280 -36.27 -8.03 14.16
N GLY A 281 -35.16 -7.31 14.36
CA GLY A 281 -34.82 -6.69 15.64
C GLY A 281 -35.81 -5.64 16.15
N LYS A 282 -36.74 -5.17 15.30
CA LYS A 282 -37.83 -4.26 15.66
C LYS A 282 -39.22 -4.91 15.60
N ASN A 283 -39.31 -6.22 15.32
CA ASN A 283 -40.57 -6.94 15.12
C ASN A 283 -41.52 -6.21 14.16
N SER A 284 -40.98 -5.70 13.05
CA SER A 284 -41.74 -4.86 12.13
C SER A 284 -41.40 -5.08 10.66
N ILE A 285 -42.38 -4.79 9.81
CA ILE A 285 -42.25 -4.72 8.36
C ILE A 285 -42.58 -3.29 7.96
N LEU A 286 -41.62 -2.58 7.38
CA LEU A 286 -41.85 -1.24 6.83
C LEU A 286 -42.52 -1.34 5.46
N ILE A 287 -43.47 -0.45 5.18
CA ILE A 287 -44.15 -0.34 3.89
C ILE A 287 -43.68 0.92 3.16
N ALA A 288 -43.22 0.77 1.93
CA ALA A 288 -42.85 1.87 1.05
C ALA A 288 -43.77 1.89 -0.19
N ASP A 289 -44.30 3.07 -0.51
CA ASP A 289 -44.98 3.34 -1.77
C ASP A 289 -43.93 3.85 -2.77
N ILE A 290 -43.64 3.03 -3.78
CA ILE A 290 -42.58 3.29 -4.74
C ILE A 290 -42.92 4.49 -5.63
N ALA A 291 -44.18 4.61 -6.06
CA ALA A 291 -44.63 5.70 -6.91
C ALA A 291 -44.54 7.04 -6.17
N LYS A 292 -44.86 7.06 -4.87
CA LYS A 292 -44.75 8.25 -4.01
C LYS A 292 -43.35 8.46 -3.41
N SER A 293 -42.41 7.53 -3.64
CA SER A 293 -41.03 7.59 -3.14
C SER A 293 -40.94 7.87 -1.63
N ARG A 294 -41.77 7.18 -0.83
CA ARG A 294 -41.81 7.37 0.63
C ARG A 294 -42.22 6.11 1.38
N LEU A 295 -41.79 6.02 2.64
CA LEU A 295 -42.39 5.12 3.61
C LEU A 295 -43.79 5.60 3.95
N THR A 296 -44.77 4.69 3.96
CA THR A 296 -46.17 5.01 4.22
C THR A 296 -46.67 4.46 5.54
N ASP A 297 -46.19 3.28 5.96
CA ASP A 297 -46.70 2.60 7.16
C ASP A 297 -45.70 1.55 7.67
N SER A 298 -46.07 0.85 8.75
CA SER A 298 -45.39 -0.34 9.24
C SER A 298 -46.37 -1.34 9.86
N ILE A 299 -46.11 -2.63 9.68
CA ILE A 299 -46.88 -3.72 10.28
C ILE A 299 -46.05 -4.36 11.38
N LYS A 300 -46.67 -4.73 12.51
CA LYS A 300 -46.03 -5.58 13.53
C LYS A 300 -46.04 -7.03 13.09
N ALA A 301 -44.89 -7.67 13.14
CA ALA A 301 -44.74 -9.11 12.91
C ALA A 301 -43.66 -9.65 13.86
N ASN A 302 -43.81 -10.87 14.36
CA ASN A 302 -42.81 -11.46 15.23
C ASN A 302 -41.59 -11.88 14.40
N ALA A 303 -40.42 -11.29 14.68
CA ALA A 303 -39.14 -11.57 14.02
C ALA A 303 -39.27 -11.86 12.50
N PRO A 304 -39.82 -10.93 11.68
CA PRO A 304 -40.05 -11.15 10.27
C PRO A 304 -38.72 -11.32 9.52
N THR A 305 -38.64 -12.29 8.61
CA THR A 305 -37.49 -12.50 7.74
C THR A 305 -37.94 -12.46 6.27
N GLY A 306 -37.68 -13.51 5.50
CA GLY A 306 -37.96 -13.61 4.08
C GLY A 306 -39.45 -13.52 3.74
N MET A 307 -39.72 -12.94 2.58
CA MET A 307 -41.06 -12.74 2.03
C MET A 307 -41.08 -13.03 0.54
N CYS A 308 -42.19 -13.54 0.02
CA CYS A 308 -42.45 -13.58 -1.42
C CYS A 308 -43.95 -13.51 -1.70
N TYR A 309 -44.32 -13.21 -2.94
CA TYR A 309 -45.72 -13.28 -3.40
C TYR A 309 -45.93 -14.54 -4.24
N ASP A 310 -47.07 -15.21 -4.07
CA ASP A 310 -47.46 -16.31 -4.95
C ASP A 310 -48.06 -15.82 -6.28
N LYS A 311 -48.38 -16.76 -7.17
CA LYS A 311 -48.97 -16.45 -8.49
C LYS A 311 -50.35 -15.77 -8.40
N GLN A 312 -51.02 -15.86 -7.26
CA GLN A 312 -52.29 -15.19 -6.99
C GLN A 312 -52.10 -13.80 -6.37
N GLY A 313 -50.86 -13.37 -6.12
CA GLY A 313 -50.54 -12.09 -5.51
C GLY A 313 -50.73 -12.08 -3.99
N ARG A 314 -50.81 -13.25 -3.34
CA ARG A 314 -50.88 -13.38 -1.87
C ARG A 314 -49.47 -13.33 -1.28
N LEU A 315 -49.30 -12.62 -0.16
CA LEU A 315 -48.01 -12.53 0.53
C LEU A 315 -47.78 -13.80 1.36
N LEU A 316 -46.60 -14.38 1.22
CA LEU A 316 -46.02 -15.37 2.11
C LEU A 316 -44.92 -14.71 2.94
N LEU A 317 -44.99 -14.82 4.26
CA LEU A 317 -44.07 -14.18 5.21
C LEU A 317 -43.56 -15.19 6.22
N LEU A 318 -42.23 -15.27 6.34
CA LEU A 318 -41.59 -15.93 7.47
C LEU A 318 -41.64 -15.01 8.70
N ALA A 319 -42.22 -15.51 9.79
CA ALA A 319 -42.34 -14.81 11.06
C ALA A 319 -41.94 -15.75 12.21
N GLY A 320 -40.77 -15.52 12.80
CA GLY A 320 -40.14 -16.51 13.69
C GLY A 320 -39.92 -17.84 12.98
N ASN A 321 -40.48 -18.92 13.53
CA ASN A 321 -40.34 -20.28 12.98
C ASN A 321 -41.57 -20.74 12.18
N GLN A 322 -42.36 -19.80 11.67
CA GLN A 322 -43.60 -20.08 10.95
C GLN A 322 -43.63 -19.40 9.59
N LEU A 323 -44.42 -19.97 8.69
CA LEU A 323 -44.81 -19.32 7.43
C LEU A 323 -46.27 -18.88 7.52
N LEU A 324 -46.51 -17.59 7.33
CA LEU A 324 -47.85 -16.98 7.27
C LEU A 324 -48.23 -16.71 5.81
N ARG A 325 -49.52 -16.84 5.48
CA ARG A 325 -50.12 -16.48 4.19
C ARG A 325 -51.20 -15.42 4.37
N PHE A 326 -51.07 -14.30 3.68
CA PHE A 326 -52.01 -13.19 3.70
C PHE A 326 -52.87 -13.22 2.45
N SER A 327 -54.18 -13.13 2.61
CA SER A 327 -55.17 -13.16 1.50
C SER A 327 -55.91 -11.84 1.34
N GLY A 328 -55.81 -10.93 2.31
CA GLY A 328 -56.39 -9.60 2.29
C GLY A 328 -55.35 -8.49 2.08
N THR A 329 -55.79 -7.25 2.26
CA THR A 329 -54.96 -6.05 2.11
C THR A 329 -54.20 -5.78 3.41
N LEU A 330 -52.91 -5.43 3.29
CA LEU A 330 -52.11 -4.94 4.40
C LEU A 330 -52.42 -3.46 4.68
N PRO A 331 -52.39 -2.99 5.95
CA PRO A 331 -51.89 -3.66 7.15
C PRO A 331 -52.94 -4.46 7.97
N ASP A 332 -54.19 -4.53 7.50
CA ASP A 332 -55.31 -5.04 8.31
C ASP A 332 -55.34 -6.58 8.43
N ASP A 333 -54.95 -7.30 7.38
CA ASP A 333 -54.83 -8.76 7.42
C ASP A 333 -53.73 -9.21 8.39
N LYS A 334 -54.04 -10.18 9.25
CA LYS A 334 -53.10 -10.77 10.23
C LYS A 334 -52.40 -12.02 9.70
N GLY A 335 -52.81 -12.54 8.55
CA GLY A 335 -52.26 -13.73 7.94
C GLY A 335 -52.71 -15.02 8.62
N GLN A 336 -52.78 -16.11 7.84
CA GLN A 336 -53.05 -17.45 8.32
C GLN A 336 -51.74 -18.24 8.41
N VAL A 337 -51.51 -18.96 9.52
CA VAL A 337 -50.37 -19.89 9.63
C VAL A 337 -50.54 -21.01 8.61
N LEU A 338 -49.60 -21.09 7.67
CA LEU A 338 -49.53 -22.14 6.64
C LEU A 338 -48.56 -23.26 7.04
N ILE A 339 -47.44 -22.91 7.66
CA ILE A 339 -46.46 -23.85 8.21
C ILE A 339 -46.23 -23.48 9.68
N SER A 340 -46.55 -24.40 10.58
CA SER A 340 -46.47 -24.19 12.04
C SER A 340 -45.31 -24.93 12.72
N SER A 341 -44.68 -25.88 12.03
CA SER A 341 -43.61 -26.72 12.57
C SER A 341 -42.64 -27.17 11.49
N GLY A 342 -41.47 -27.67 11.91
CA GLY A 342 -40.44 -28.16 11.00
C GLY A 342 -39.46 -27.09 10.52
N LEU A 343 -39.63 -25.82 10.90
CA LEU A 343 -38.67 -24.73 10.69
C LEU A 343 -37.96 -24.39 12.01
N GLU A 344 -36.68 -24.05 11.95
CA GLU A 344 -35.86 -23.73 13.13
C GLU A 344 -35.28 -22.31 13.07
N ALA A 345 -34.66 -21.92 11.96
CA ALA A 345 -34.24 -20.54 11.71
C ALA A 345 -34.40 -20.19 10.23
N PRO A 346 -35.64 -19.99 9.75
CA PRO A 346 -35.91 -19.75 8.34
C PRO A 346 -35.51 -18.32 7.91
N ILE A 347 -34.83 -18.20 6.78
CA ILE A 347 -34.21 -16.94 6.31
C ILE A 347 -34.91 -16.38 5.07
N ALA A 348 -34.94 -17.14 3.98
CA ALA A 348 -35.54 -16.76 2.71
C ALA A 348 -36.44 -17.88 2.18
N LEU A 349 -37.33 -17.51 1.26
CA LEU A 349 -38.23 -18.46 0.61
C LEU A 349 -38.43 -18.13 -0.87
N THR A 350 -38.74 -19.16 -1.66
CA THR A 350 -39.13 -19.04 -3.06
C THR A 350 -40.13 -20.14 -3.44
N LEU A 351 -40.75 -20.02 -4.63
CA LEU A 351 -41.75 -20.95 -5.12
C LEU A 351 -41.35 -21.54 -6.47
N ASP A 352 -41.62 -22.82 -6.71
CA ASP A 352 -41.49 -23.41 -8.05
C ASP A 352 -42.75 -23.19 -8.90
N ASN A 353 -42.71 -23.65 -10.15
CA ASN A 353 -43.83 -23.49 -11.08
C ASN A 353 -45.13 -24.18 -10.61
N SER A 354 -45.03 -25.20 -9.77
CA SER A 354 -46.17 -25.92 -9.17
C SER A 354 -46.65 -25.31 -7.84
N GLY A 355 -45.98 -24.26 -7.35
CA GLY A 355 -46.30 -23.60 -6.10
C GLY A 355 -45.72 -24.29 -4.86
N ARG A 356 -44.80 -25.25 -5.01
CA ARG A 356 -44.09 -25.79 -3.83
C ARG A 356 -43.21 -24.70 -3.24
N ILE A 357 -43.08 -24.75 -1.92
CA ILE A 357 -42.41 -23.74 -1.12
C ILE A 357 -41.04 -24.24 -0.72
N TYR A 358 -40.00 -23.48 -1.05
CA TYR A 358 -38.62 -23.77 -0.67
C TYR A 358 -38.19 -22.72 0.34
N ILE A 359 -37.61 -23.14 1.46
CA ILE A 359 -37.20 -22.26 2.56
C ILE A 359 -35.78 -22.59 2.96
N SER A 360 -34.87 -21.61 2.91
CA SER A 360 -33.54 -21.75 3.49
C SER A 360 -33.61 -21.69 5.02
N ASP A 361 -33.12 -22.71 5.70
CA ASP A 361 -33.19 -22.85 7.16
C ASP A 361 -31.79 -23.00 7.76
N ARG A 362 -31.39 -22.06 8.62
CA ARG A 362 -30.08 -22.00 9.30
C ARG A 362 -30.12 -22.56 10.72
N GLY A 363 -31.16 -23.30 11.09
CA GLY A 363 -31.17 -24.05 12.33
C GLY A 363 -30.15 -25.19 12.27
N ARG A 364 -30.31 -26.22 13.10
CA ARG A 364 -29.33 -27.31 13.24
C ARG A 364 -28.99 -28.03 11.93
N SER A 365 -29.89 -27.98 10.94
CA SER A 365 -29.70 -28.66 9.66
C SER A 365 -28.91 -27.86 8.62
N HIS A 366 -28.94 -26.53 8.62
CA HIS A 366 -28.39 -25.68 7.54
C HIS A 366 -28.73 -26.18 6.12
N THR A 367 -30.03 -26.27 5.80
CA THR A 367 -30.51 -26.86 4.54
C THR A 367 -31.64 -26.04 3.91
N VAL A 368 -32.08 -26.42 2.70
CA VAL A 368 -33.33 -25.93 2.13
C VAL A 368 -34.45 -26.95 2.39
N LYS A 369 -35.50 -26.53 3.08
CA LYS A 369 -36.69 -27.33 3.38
C LYS A 369 -37.77 -27.06 2.33
N VAL A 370 -38.38 -28.14 1.83
CA VAL A 370 -39.37 -28.09 0.74
C VAL A 370 -40.72 -28.52 1.27
N PHE A 371 -41.76 -27.75 0.96
CA PHE A 371 -43.15 -27.98 1.36
C PHE A 371 -44.09 -27.94 0.15
N SER A 372 -45.24 -28.60 0.27
CA SER A 372 -46.34 -28.48 -0.70
C SER A 372 -46.96 -27.07 -0.63
N PRO A 373 -47.76 -26.65 -1.64
CA PRO A 373 -48.49 -25.38 -1.59
C PRO A 373 -49.41 -25.23 -0.36
N GLU A 374 -49.83 -26.35 0.24
CA GLU A 374 -50.65 -26.45 1.45
C GLU A 374 -49.82 -26.47 2.74
N GLY A 375 -48.49 -26.32 2.67
CA GLY A 375 -47.61 -26.26 3.84
C GLY A 375 -47.18 -27.61 4.41
N LYS A 376 -47.39 -28.72 3.69
CA LYS A 376 -46.92 -30.05 4.15
C LYS A 376 -45.47 -30.27 3.78
N PHE A 377 -44.64 -30.73 4.72
CA PHE A 377 -43.24 -31.04 4.44
C PHE A 377 -43.11 -32.15 3.38
N VAL A 378 -42.21 -31.94 2.41
CA VAL A 378 -41.95 -32.86 1.29
C VAL A 378 -40.56 -33.48 1.40
N ARG A 379 -39.52 -32.65 1.52
CA ARG A 379 -38.11 -33.08 1.58
C ARG A 379 -37.18 -31.99 2.08
N GLN A 380 -35.93 -32.36 2.27
CA GLN A 380 -34.78 -31.48 2.51
C GLN A 380 -33.79 -31.58 1.34
N ILE A 381 -33.13 -30.47 1.00
CA ILE A 381 -32.02 -30.41 0.04
C ILE A 381 -30.74 -30.00 0.78
N GLY A 382 -29.67 -30.77 0.58
CA GLY A 382 -28.38 -30.63 1.26
C GLY A 382 -28.18 -31.63 2.41
N THR A 383 -26.91 -31.92 2.71
CA THR A 383 -26.51 -32.72 3.88
C THR A 383 -26.75 -31.90 5.16
N PRO A 384 -27.45 -32.44 6.18
CA PRO A 384 -27.71 -31.70 7.40
C PRO A 384 -26.48 -31.62 8.30
N GLY A 385 -26.30 -30.47 8.97
CA GLY A 385 -25.31 -30.29 10.04
C GLY A 385 -24.98 -28.82 10.28
N ALA A 386 -24.32 -28.51 11.39
CA ALA A 386 -23.74 -27.18 11.60
C ALA A 386 -22.45 -27.01 10.77
N PRO A 387 -22.13 -25.80 10.29
CA PRO A 387 -20.82 -25.49 9.72
C PRO A 387 -19.72 -25.85 10.71
N ALA A 388 -18.73 -26.62 10.28
CA ALA A 388 -17.64 -27.07 11.12
C ALA A 388 -16.31 -27.10 10.34
N ALA A 389 -15.20 -27.18 11.07
CA ALA A 389 -13.92 -27.53 10.48
C ALA A 389 -13.87 -29.03 10.15
N GLY A 390 -13.15 -29.42 9.10
CA GLY A 390 -12.98 -30.79 8.65
C GLY A 390 -12.87 -30.94 7.14
N PRO A 391 -12.90 -32.18 6.63
CA PRO A 391 -13.03 -32.47 5.20
C PRO A 391 -14.22 -31.72 4.61
N TYR A 392 -14.02 -31.13 3.43
CA TYR A 392 -15.05 -30.31 2.81
C TYR A 392 -16.10 -31.19 2.12
N ASP A 393 -17.38 -31.09 2.55
CA ASP A 393 -18.52 -31.71 1.87
C ASP A 393 -19.23 -30.68 0.98
N PRO A 394 -19.18 -30.79 -0.37
CA PRO A 394 -19.94 -29.91 -1.24
C PRO A 394 -21.45 -30.10 -1.12
N GLN A 395 -21.95 -31.19 -0.53
CA GLN A 395 -23.38 -31.42 -0.35
C GLN A 395 -23.95 -30.70 0.88
N HIS A 396 -23.09 -30.29 1.82
CA HIS A 396 -23.46 -29.50 2.98
C HIS A 396 -23.51 -28.00 2.62
N MET A 397 -24.49 -27.25 3.14
CA MET A 397 -24.58 -25.81 2.94
C MET A 397 -24.19 -25.07 4.22
N ASN A 398 -23.42 -23.99 4.10
CA ASN A 398 -23.06 -23.14 5.23
C ASN A 398 -23.90 -21.87 5.23
N ASN A 399 -24.74 -21.70 6.25
CA ASN A 399 -25.59 -20.51 6.41
C ASN A 399 -26.40 -20.14 5.15
N PRO A 400 -27.24 -21.06 4.61
CA PRO A 400 -28.03 -20.78 3.41
C PRO A 400 -28.88 -19.51 3.58
N ALA A 401 -28.88 -18.65 2.56
CA ALA A 401 -29.41 -17.29 2.58
C ALA A 401 -30.46 -17.11 1.47
N GLY A 402 -30.34 -16.08 0.64
CA GLY A 402 -31.23 -15.85 -0.50
C GLY A 402 -31.25 -17.04 -1.47
N ILE A 403 -32.46 -17.41 -1.88
CA ILE A 403 -32.73 -18.52 -2.80
C ILE A 403 -33.67 -18.07 -3.92
N THR A 404 -33.52 -18.68 -5.09
CA THR A 404 -34.43 -18.48 -6.22
C THR A 404 -34.48 -19.72 -7.10
N ILE A 405 -35.56 -19.88 -7.88
CA ILE A 405 -35.68 -20.94 -8.88
C ILE A 405 -35.64 -20.30 -10.25
N ASP A 406 -34.77 -20.82 -11.10
CA ASP A 406 -34.54 -20.27 -12.43
C ASP A 406 -35.49 -20.84 -13.51
N ALA A 407 -35.30 -20.38 -14.75
CA ALA A 407 -36.09 -20.82 -15.90
C ALA A 407 -35.93 -22.31 -16.24
N GLU A 408 -34.80 -22.92 -15.86
CA GLU A 408 -34.50 -24.34 -16.05
C GLU A 408 -34.99 -25.21 -14.88
N GLN A 409 -35.73 -24.62 -13.92
CA GLN A 409 -36.15 -25.26 -12.68
C GLN A 409 -34.97 -25.78 -11.86
N GLN A 410 -33.93 -24.95 -11.74
CA GLN A 410 -32.81 -25.17 -10.83
C GLN A 410 -32.94 -24.23 -9.64
N LEU A 411 -32.70 -24.74 -8.44
CA LEU A 411 -32.67 -23.99 -7.21
C LEU A 411 -31.28 -23.40 -7.00
N TRP A 412 -31.18 -22.07 -7.02
CA TRP A 412 -29.96 -21.33 -6.67
C TRP A 412 -30.00 -20.94 -5.21
N VAL A 413 -28.89 -21.17 -4.50
CA VAL A 413 -28.73 -20.89 -3.08
C VAL A 413 -27.46 -20.08 -2.87
N THR A 414 -27.61 -18.91 -2.26
CA THR A 414 -26.47 -18.16 -1.71
C THR A 414 -26.18 -18.62 -0.29
N GLU A 415 -24.91 -18.65 0.09
CA GLU A 415 -24.44 -19.10 1.40
C GLU A 415 -23.71 -17.93 2.08
N ASN A 416 -24.30 -17.40 3.16
CA ASN A 416 -23.76 -16.26 3.91
C ASN A 416 -22.68 -16.73 4.89
N ASP A 417 -21.65 -17.37 4.36
CA ASP A 417 -20.52 -17.94 5.10
C ASP A 417 -19.20 -17.60 4.41
N TYR A 418 -18.12 -17.56 5.18
CA TYR A 418 -16.80 -17.18 4.71
C TYR A 418 -15.93 -18.39 4.33
N LEU A 419 -16.30 -19.60 4.72
CA LEU A 419 -15.50 -20.82 4.61
C LEU A 419 -16.29 -21.98 3.97
N PRO A 420 -16.47 -21.98 2.65
CA PRO A 420 -16.15 -20.89 1.70
C PRO A 420 -17.33 -19.93 1.46
N LYS A 421 -17.04 -18.73 0.94
CA LYS A 421 -18.03 -17.89 0.23
C LYS A 421 -18.54 -18.69 -0.96
N ARG A 422 -19.85 -18.97 -0.99
CA ARG A 422 -20.40 -19.94 -1.93
C ARG A 422 -21.77 -19.55 -2.51
N VAL A 423 -21.95 -19.91 -3.77
CA VAL A 423 -23.26 -20.04 -4.40
C VAL A 423 -23.39 -21.46 -4.94
N SER A 424 -24.47 -22.16 -4.58
CA SER A 424 -24.74 -23.53 -5.02
C SER A 424 -26.01 -23.60 -5.85
N VAL A 425 -26.05 -24.52 -6.82
CA VAL A 425 -27.19 -24.74 -7.69
C VAL A 425 -27.58 -26.20 -7.66
N TRP A 426 -28.86 -26.46 -7.46
CA TRP A 426 -29.42 -27.77 -7.18
C TRP A 426 -30.58 -28.06 -8.12
N SER A 427 -30.80 -29.32 -8.45
CA SER A 427 -32.07 -29.75 -9.01
C SER A 427 -33.15 -29.73 -7.92
N LEU A 428 -34.42 -29.59 -8.31
CA LEU A 428 -35.53 -29.55 -7.34
C LEU A 428 -35.74 -30.84 -6.56
N ASP A 429 -35.19 -31.98 -7.03
CA ASP A 429 -35.16 -33.25 -6.31
C ASP A 429 -33.97 -33.39 -5.35
N GLY A 430 -33.02 -32.46 -5.37
CA GLY A 430 -31.97 -32.31 -4.36
C GLY A 430 -30.56 -32.73 -4.76
N LYS A 431 -30.29 -32.94 -6.06
CA LYS A 431 -28.92 -33.21 -6.56
C LYS A 431 -28.16 -31.91 -6.78
N LEU A 432 -26.94 -31.81 -6.26
CA LEU A 432 -26.04 -30.69 -6.56
C LEU A 432 -25.67 -30.70 -8.04
N ILE A 433 -25.96 -29.60 -8.74
CA ILE A 433 -25.62 -29.39 -10.16
C ILE A 433 -24.25 -28.72 -10.27
N ARG A 434 -24.02 -27.65 -9.52
CA ARG A 434 -22.77 -26.86 -9.54
C ARG A 434 -22.60 -26.01 -8.27
N ALA A 435 -21.37 -25.60 -8.00
CA ALA A 435 -21.03 -24.68 -6.93
C ALA A 435 -19.90 -23.72 -7.36
N PHE A 436 -19.98 -22.48 -6.89
CA PHE A 436 -19.01 -21.41 -7.16
C PHE A 436 -18.41 -20.94 -5.85
N TYR A 437 -17.07 -20.87 -5.78
CA TYR A 437 -16.32 -20.63 -4.55
C TYR A 437 -15.49 -19.36 -4.65
N GLY A 438 -15.81 -18.34 -3.86
CA GLY A 438 -15.06 -17.07 -3.84
C GLY A 438 -15.93 -15.83 -3.88
N PRO A 439 -15.33 -14.66 -4.11
CA PRO A 439 -13.89 -14.41 -4.36
C PRO A 439 -13.06 -14.39 -3.07
N PRO A 440 -11.73 -14.21 -3.16
CA PRO A 440 -10.86 -13.93 -2.01
C PRO A 440 -11.26 -12.63 -1.28
N LYS A 441 -10.69 -12.44 -0.09
CA LYS A 441 -10.87 -11.26 0.78
C LYS A 441 -10.30 -10.00 0.15
N TYR A 442 -10.52 -8.86 0.80
CA TYR A 442 -9.91 -7.61 0.39
C TYR A 442 -8.36 -7.69 0.41
N GLY A 443 -7.72 -7.25 -0.67
CA GLY A 443 -6.28 -7.47 -0.92
C GLY A 443 -5.86 -8.94 -1.15
N GLY A 444 -6.82 -9.86 -1.11
CA GLY A 444 -6.79 -11.32 -1.30
C GLY A 444 -5.80 -12.10 -0.43
N GLY A 445 -4.93 -12.93 -1.01
CA GLY A 445 -3.94 -13.71 -0.28
C GLY A 445 -3.87 -15.19 -0.64
N GLY A 446 -3.29 -15.98 0.25
CA GLY A 446 -3.03 -17.40 0.06
C GLY A 446 -1.56 -17.72 -0.16
N THR A 447 -1.21 -18.96 0.15
CA THR A 447 0.16 -19.48 0.12
C THR A 447 0.19 -20.81 -0.63
N LEU A 448 1.05 -20.90 -1.65
CA LEU A 448 1.39 -22.16 -2.30
C LEU A 448 2.33 -22.94 -1.38
N ASP A 449 2.05 -24.22 -1.17
CA ASP A 449 2.91 -25.06 -0.33
C ASP A 449 4.29 -25.28 -1.01
N PRO A 450 5.41 -25.01 -0.30
CA PRO A 450 6.74 -25.16 -0.87
C PRO A 450 7.13 -26.62 -1.14
N GLN A 451 6.61 -27.59 -0.37
CA GLN A 451 6.95 -29.02 -0.52
C GLN A 451 5.98 -29.78 -1.44
N ASP A 452 4.73 -29.32 -1.54
CA ASP A 452 3.72 -29.93 -2.42
C ASP A 452 2.91 -28.87 -3.14
N LYS A 453 3.36 -28.48 -4.34
CA LYS A 453 2.69 -27.47 -5.17
C LYS A 453 1.27 -27.84 -5.59
N THR A 454 0.75 -29.03 -5.29
CA THR A 454 -0.67 -29.36 -5.49
C THR A 454 -1.56 -28.84 -4.36
N ARG A 455 -0.99 -28.23 -3.32
CA ARG A 455 -1.68 -27.72 -2.14
C ARG A 455 -1.57 -26.19 -2.05
N PHE A 456 -2.70 -25.55 -1.81
CA PHE A 456 -2.78 -24.11 -1.60
C PHE A 456 -3.56 -23.80 -0.34
N TYR A 457 -2.99 -22.97 0.53
CA TYR A 457 -3.62 -22.56 1.78
C TYR A 457 -4.13 -21.15 1.67
N TYR A 458 -5.30 -20.90 2.22
CA TYR A 458 -5.93 -19.59 2.16
C TYR A 458 -6.62 -19.27 3.49
N THR A 459 -6.46 -18.04 3.95
CA THR A 459 -7.13 -17.54 5.16
C THR A 459 -8.13 -16.41 4.86
N GLU A 460 -9.29 -16.48 5.49
CA GLU A 460 -10.27 -15.40 5.51
C GLU A 460 -10.14 -14.60 6.81
N GLU A 461 -9.04 -13.85 6.93
CA GLU A 461 -8.69 -13.05 8.12
C GLU A 461 -8.71 -13.91 9.40
N SER A 462 -9.34 -13.45 10.48
CA SER A 462 -9.54 -14.23 11.70
C SER A 462 -10.68 -15.25 11.59
N LYS A 463 -11.46 -15.24 10.49
CA LYS A 463 -12.69 -16.05 10.36
C LYS A 463 -12.41 -17.52 10.10
N GLY A 464 -11.27 -17.86 9.50
CA GLY A 464 -10.88 -19.26 9.29
C GLY A 464 -9.85 -19.49 8.20
N ALA A 465 -9.54 -20.76 7.93
CA ALA A 465 -8.60 -21.18 6.90
C ALA A 465 -9.02 -22.45 6.14
N MET A 466 -8.67 -22.48 4.85
CA MET A 466 -9.04 -23.52 3.89
C MET A 466 -7.82 -24.04 3.13
N GLU A 467 -7.82 -25.34 2.84
CA GLU A 467 -6.87 -25.96 1.91
C GLU A 467 -7.58 -26.24 0.59
N PHE A 468 -6.94 -25.88 -0.52
CA PHE A 468 -7.36 -26.16 -1.88
C PHE A 468 -6.43 -27.19 -2.51
N ALA A 469 -7.00 -28.15 -3.23
CA ALA A 469 -6.27 -29.01 -4.15
C ALA A 469 -6.16 -28.33 -5.52
N LEU A 470 -4.97 -28.29 -6.10
CA LEU A 470 -4.67 -27.69 -7.38
C LEU A 470 -4.48 -28.74 -8.46
N ASN A 471 -5.13 -28.54 -9.61
CA ASN A 471 -4.91 -29.33 -10.82
C ASN A 471 -4.15 -28.49 -11.85
N TRP A 472 -2.87 -28.79 -12.03
CA TRP A 472 -1.97 -28.06 -12.92
C TRP A 472 -2.19 -28.36 -14.41
N GLN A 473 -2.81 -29.48 -14.73
CA GLN A 473 -3.16 -29.85 -16.10
C GLN A 473 -4.34 -29.02 -16.61
N THR A 474 -5.37 -28.86 -15.78
CA THR A 474 -6.58 -28.10 -16.14
C THR A 474 -6.52 -26.63 -15.73
N GLY A 475 -5.62 -26.25 -14.82
CA GLY A 475 -5.53 -24.89 -14.26
C GLY A 475 -6.69 -24.56 -13.32
N THR A 476 -7.22 -25.56 -12.61
CA THR A 476 -8.38 -25.42 -11.72
C THR A 476 -8.03 -25.76 -10.27
N SER A 477 -8.83 -25.27 -9.33
CA SER A 477 -8.69 -25.57 -7.90
C SER A 477 -10.02 -26.06 -7.30
N ALA A 478 -9.95 -26.83 -6.23
CA ALA A 478 -11.12 -27.31 -5.47
C ALA A 478 -10.86 -27.23 -3.96
N VAL A 479 -11.88 -26.84 -3.19
CA VAL A 479 -11.79 -26.85 -1.72
C VAL A 479 -11.66 -28.30 -1.25
N LYS A 480 -10.64 -28.59 -0.45
CA LYS A 480 -10.37 -29.92 0.10
C LYS A 480 -10.83 -30.03 1.56
N GLN A 481 -10.58 -29.00 2.35
CA GLN A 481 -10.95 -28.95 3.76
C GLN A 481 -11.00 -27.52 4.29
N VAL A 482 -11.83 -27.31 5.31
CA VAL A 482 -11.74 -26.17 6.23
C VAL A 482 -10.94 -26.66 7.43
N TYR A 483 -9.66 -26.30 7.52
CA TYR A 483 -8.80 -26.86 8.57
C TYR A 483 -8.71 -25.96 9.80
N TYR A 484 -9.33 -24.78 9.78
CA TYR A 484 -9.48 -23.91 10.94
C TYR A 484 -10.77 -23.11 10.82
N ARG A 485 -11.69 -23.27 11.78
CA ARG A 485 -12.90 -22.48 11.94
C ARG A 485 -13.05 -22.24 13.44
N PRO A 486 -12.76 -21.03 13.95
CA PRO A 486 -12.90 -20.74 15.37
C PRO A 486 -14.38 -20.66 15.74
N ASP A 487 -14.76 -21.34 16.80
CA ASP A 487 -16.08 -21.29 17.41
C ASP A 487 -16.04 -20.47 18.73
N ALA A 488 -17.21 -20.22 19.33
CA ALA A 488 -17.32 -19.37 20.53
C ALA A 488 -16.58 -19.93 21.77
N ASP A 489 -16.37 -21.25 21.83
CA ASP A 489 -15.69 -21.95 22.93
C ASP A 489 -14.16 -22.07 22.73
N ASP A 490 -13.66 -21.65 21.56
CA ASP A 490 -12.24 -21.65 21.24
C ASP A 490 -11.52 -20.46 21.88
N MET A 491 -10.21 -20.60 22.08
CA MET A 491 -9.37 -19.53 22.57
C MET A 491 -9.31 -18.38 21.55
N PRO A 492 -9.74 -17.15 21.89
CA PRO A 492 -9.61 -16.02 20.99
C PRO A 492 -8.12 -15.71 20.78
N LEU A 493 -7.72 -15.46 19.55
CA LEU A 493 -6.37 -15.02 19.23
C LEU A 493 -6.18 -13.53 19.60
N ALA A 494 -4.93 -13.05 19.59
CA ALA A 494 -4.65 -11.64 19.82
C ALA A 494 -5.28 -10.75 18.74
N PHE A 495 -5.53 -9.47 19.06
CA PHE A 495 -6.13 -8.49 18.15
C PHE A 495 -5.50 -8.53 16.75
N ARG A 496 -6.35 -8.55 15.71
CA ARG A 496 -5.99 -8.66 14.28
C ARG A 496 -5.17 -9.89 13.87
N SER A 497 -4.99 -10.88 14.73
CA SER A 497 -4.35 -12.13 14.32
C SER A 497 -5.23 -12.87 13.32
N ALA A 498 -4.68 -13.14 12.14
CA ALA A 498 -5.37 -13.97 11.15
C ALA A 498 -5.29 -15.46 11.51
N ALA A 499 -6.13 -16.26 10.87
CA ALA A 499 -6.04 -17.72 10.93
C ALA A 499 -4.73 -18.24 10.28
N PRO A 500 -4.30 -19.47 10.59
CA PRO A 500 -3.09 -20.07 10.01
C PRO A 500 -3.16 -20.08 8.47
N GLU A 501 -2.08 -19.69 7.79
CA GLU A 501 -2.01 -19.74 6.32
C GLU A 501 -0.68 -20.29 5.81
N THR A 502 0.44 -19.77 6.31
CA THR A 502 1.77 -20.14 5.79
C THR A 502 2.22 -21.47 6.40
N PRO A 503 2.40 -22.54 5.60
CA PRO A 503 2.87 -23.82 6.10
C PRO A 503 4.38 -23.75 6.43
N LEU A 504 4.77 -24.42 7.51
CA LEU A 504 6.16 -24.63 7.92
C LEU A 504 6.36 -26.13 8.18
N TYR A 505 7.57 -26.63 7.95
CA TYR A 505 7.89 -28.05 8.11
C TYR A 505 9.12 -28.21 8.98
N TYR A 506 8.95 -28.86 10.13
CA TYR A 506 10.00 -29.04 11.12
C TYR A 506 9.98 -30.48 11.64
N ASN A 507 11.10 -31.19 11.49
CA ASN A 507 11.26 -32.60 11.88
C ASN A 507 10.13 -33.52 11.36
N GLY A 508 9.70 -33.32 10.10
CA GLY A 508 8.62 -34.08 9.46
C GLY A 508 7.20 -33.71 9.88
N GLN A 509 7.04 -32.81 10.87
CA GLN A 509 5.74 -32.28 11.29
C GLN A 509 5.41 -31.00 10.53
N GLN A 510 4.15 -30.89 10.10
CA GLN A 510 3.60 -29.66 9.51
C GLN A 510 3.08 -28.73 10.61
N TYR A 511 3.53 -27.48 10.55
CA TYR A 511 3.04 -26.36 11.34
C TYR A 511 2.48 -25.28 10.40
N PHE A 512 1.77 -24.32 10.98
CA PHE A 512 1.35 -23.11 10.28
C PHE A 512 1.69 -21.87 11.10
N THR A 513 1.94 -20.76 10.42
CA THR A 513 2.05 -19.43 11.03
C THR A 513 1.10 -18.44 10.37
N ASN A 514 0.77 -17.37 11.10
CA ASN A 514 -0.04 -16.25 10.63
C ASN A 514 0.76 -14.92 10.52
N CYS A 515 2.10 -15.00 10.51
CA CYS A 515 2.96 -13.82 10.59
C CYS A 515 2.97 -12.93 9.33
N TYR A 516 2.52 -13.44 8.18
CA TYR A 516 2.50 -12.70 6.90
C TYR A 516 1.10 -12.23 6.46
N ASN A 517 0.05 -12.60 7.20
CA ASN A 517 -1.36 -12.39 6.81
C ASN A 517 -2.19 -11.66 7.89
N SER A 518 -1.56 -11.16 8.95
CA SER A 518 -2.25 -10.45 10.06
C SER A 518 -2.26 -8.91 9.91
N SER A 519 -1.29 -8.32 9.20
CA SER A 519 -1.31 -6.88 8.87
C SER A 519 -0.98 -6.63 7.39
N PRO A 520 -1.79 -5.83 6.67
CA PRO A 520 -1.65 -5.67 5.22
C PRO A 520 -0.41 -4.85 4.83
N THR A 521 0.10 -4.01 5.73
CA THR A 521 1.12 -3.02 5.37
C THR A 521 2.46 -3.19 6.10
N ASN A 522 2.53 -3.91 7.20
CA ASN A 522 3.73 -4.04 8.04
C ASN A 522 3.76 -5.36 8.83
N GLY A 523 4.85 -5.61 9.56
CA GLY A 523 4.90 -6.70 10.53
C GLY A 523 3.88 -6.51 11.67
N TRP A 524 3.12 -7.56 12.00
CA TRP A 524 2.20 -7.52 13.14
C TRP A 524 2.90 -7.91 14.44
N THR A 525 2.51 -7.27 15.55
CA THR A 525 3.22 -7.36 16.84
C THR A 525 2.98 -8.66 17.60
N THR A 526 2.19 -9.59 17.05
CA THR A 526 1.97 -10.93 17.60
C THR A 526 1.85 -11.92 16.45
N ALA A 527 2.49 -13.08 16.59
CA ALA A 527 2.29 -14.21 15.68
C ALA A 527 2.06 -15.49 16.48
N PHE A 528 1.36 -16.44 15.86
CA PHE A 528 1.03 -17.74 16.41
C PHE A 528 1.62 -18.85 15.56
N LEU A 529 2.02 -19.94 16.21
CA LEU A 529 2.25 -21.24 15.59
C LEU A 529 1.05 -22.14 15.85
N PHE A 530 0.68 -22.91 14.82
CA PHE A 530 -0.40 -23.87 14.87
C PHE A 530 0.10 -25.24 14.41
N ILE A 531 -0.47 -26.31 14.96
CA ILE A 531 -0.24 -27.68 14.52
C ILE A 531 -1.57 -28.30 14.08
N LYS A 532 -1.57 -29.15 13.06
CA LYS A 532 -2.76 -29.93 12.69
C LYS A 532 -2.90 -31.16 13.59
N ARG A 533 -3.99 -31.23 14.35
CA ARG A 533 -4.43 -32.40 15.12
C ARG A 533 -5.71 -32.93 14.48
N ASN A 534 -5.72 -34.18 14.03
CA ASN A 534 -6.86 -34.79 13.33
C ASN A 534 -7.39 -33.96 12.14
N GLY A 535 -6.49 -33.32 11.40
CA GLY A 535 -6.83 -32.46 10.25
C GLY A 535 -7.18 -31.02 10.61
N ILE A 536 -7.38 -30.68 11.89
CA ILE A 536 -7.76 -29.34 12.36
C ILE A 536 -6.54 -28.64 12.97
N ALA A 537 -6.28 -27.40 12.59
CA ALA A 537 -5.22 -26.59 13.16
C ALA A 537 -5.61 -26.10 14.55
N VAL A 538 -4.68 -26.22 15.50
CA VAL A 538 -4.82 -25.76 16.88
C VAL A 538 -3.61 -24.87 17.20
N PRO A 539 -3.79 -23.69 17.81
CA PRO A 539 -2.68 -22.85 18.23
C PRO A 539 -1.88 -23.57 19.32
N VAL A 540 -0.55 -23.49 19.26
CA VAL A 540 0.36 -24.17 20.20
C VAL A 540 1.46 -23.30 20.77
N ALA A 541 1.77 -22.18 20.13
CA ALA A 541 2.70 -21.19 20.67
C ALA A 541 2.40 -19.80 20.11
N ALA A 542 2.77 -18.76 20.84
CA ALA A 542 2.68 -17.38 20.38
C ALA A 542 3.73 -16.50 21.06
N MET A 543 4.19 -15.47 20.36
CA MET A 543 5.03 -14.42 20.93
C MET A 543 4.59 -13.06 20.43
N GLY A 544 4.73 -12.04 21.27
CA GLY A 544 4.40 -10.68 20.86
C GLY A 544 4.12 -9.72 22.00
N GLN A 545 3.32 -8.70 21.70
CA GLN A 545 2.93 -7.65 22.63
C GLN A 545 1.73 -8.08 23.48
N ALA A 546 1.92 -8.25 24.79
CA ALA A 546 0.90 -8.84 25.67
C ALA A 546 -0.40 -8.02 25.70
N ALA A 547 -0.29 -6.69 25.63
CA ALA A 547 -1.45 -5.78 25.60
C ALA A 547 -2.33 -5.91 24.33
N GLN A 548 -1.89 -6.64 23.30
CA GLN A 548 -2.70 -6.92 22.11
C GLN A 548 -3.59 -8.16 22.28
N TRP A 549 -3.40 -8.96 23.33
CA TRP A 549 -4.17 -10.16 23.56
C TRP A 549 -5.07 -9.99 24.79
N ASP A 550 -6.37 -9.76 24.56
CA ASP A 550 -7.32 -9.47 25.63
C ASP A 550 -7.43 -10.58 26.67
N LEU A 551 -7.18 -11.84 26.29
CA LEU A 551 -7.10 -12.97 27.22
C LEU A 551 -6.06 -12.70 28.33
N LEU A 552 -4.88 -12.18 27.96
CA LEU A 552 -3.77 -11.91 28.89
C LEU A 552 -4.03 -10.70 29.81
N LYS A 553 -5.06 -9.90 29.51
CA LYS A 553 -5.51 -8.78 30.37
C LYS A 553 -6.45 -9.23 31.50
N SER A 554 -6.97 -10.45 31.41
CA SER A 554 -7.91 -10.98 32.39
C SER A 554 -7.27 -11.21 33.77
N ALA A 555 -8.10 -11.30 34.81
CA ALA A 555 -7.64 -11.45 36.19
C ALA A 555 -6.75 -12.68 36.40
N ALA A 556 -6.96 -13.75 35.63
CA ALA A 556 -6.19 -15.00 35.74
C ALA A 556 -4.69 -14.83 35.43
N PHE A 557 -4.33 -13.89 34.55
CA PHE A 557 -2.93 -13.67 34.13
C PHE A 557 -2.22 -12.55 34.89
N ARG A 558 -2.96 -11.78 35.69
CA ARG A 558 -2.47 -10.55 36.32
C ARG A 558 -1.27 -10.77 37.24
N SER A 559 -1.19 -11.91 37.91
CA SER A 559 -0.07 -12.25 38.80
C SER A 559 1.25 -12.50 38.06
N GLY A 560 1.19 -12.80 36.75
CA GLY A 560 2.37 -13.02 35.91
C GLY A 560 2.95 -11.75 35.29
N TRP A 561 2.26 -10.61 35.38
CA TRP A 561 2.72 -9.38 34.73
C TRP A 561 4.02 -8.86 35.35
N PRO A 562 4.94 -8.29 34.54
CA PRO A 562 6.17 -7.71 35.06
C PRO A 562 5.88 -6.57 36.06
N GLN A 563 6.76 -6.39 37.03
CA GLN A 563 6.63 -5.32 38.02
C GLN A 563 6.48 -3.94 37.35
N GLY A 564 5.44 -3.20 37.76
CA GLY A 564 5.12 -1.87 37.24
C GLY A 564 4.49 -1.86 35.84
N VAL A 565 4.11 -3.02 35.30
CA VAL A 565 3.30 -3.13 34.08
C VAL A 565 1.83 -3.32 34.45
N ASP A 566 0.96 -2.58 33.77
CA ASP A 566 -0.49 -2.78 33.76
C ASP A 566 -0.94 -2.92 32.31
N LEU A 567 -1.33 -4.12 31.89
CA LEU A 567 -1.75 -4.38 30.51
C LEU A 567 -3.07 -3.68 30.13
N ASN A 568 -3.83 -3.19 31.12
CA ASN A 568 -5.03 -2.38 30.88
C ASN A 568 -4.73 -0.89 30.76
N ALA A 569 -3.52 -0.45 31.11
CA ALA A 569 -3.10 0.93 30.95
C ALA A 569 -2.78 1.27 29.47
N LYS A 570 -2.63 2.57 29.19
CA LYS A 570 -2.18 3.06 27.88
C LYS A 570 -0.70 3.45 27.92
N GLY A 571 -0.06 3.43 26.76
CA GLY A 571 1.30 3.93 26.60
C GLY A 571 2.36 2.99 27.19
N SER A 572 3.41 3.56 27.79
CA SER A 572 4.57 2.82 28.28
C SER A 572 4.24 1.84 29.43
N SER A 573 3.21 2.13 30.22
CA SER A 573 2.81 1.30 31.36
C SER A 573 2.23 -0.06 30.96
N SER A 574 1.81 -0.28 29.71
CA SER A 574 1.29 -1.57 29.23
C SER A 574 2.29 -2.39 28.42
N GLN A 575 3.58 -2.01 28.46
CA GLN A 575 4.62 -2.64 27.65
C GLN A 575 5.18 -3.92 28.29
N ALA A 576 4.61 -5.07 27.88
CA ALA A 576 5.23 -6.37 28.10
C ALA A 576 5.29 -7.20 26.81
N PHE A 577 6.44 -7.81 26.58
CA PHE A 577 6.64 -8.91 25.64
C PHE A 577 6.23 -10.22 26.34
N PHE A 578 5.55 -11.10 25.61
CA PHE A 578 5.17 -12.41 26.13
C PHE A 578 5.65 -13.55 25.21
N ILE A 579 5.80 -14.72 25.82
CA ILE A 579 5.88 -16.02 25.16
C ILE A 579 4.80 -16.90 25.77
N TRP A 580 3.96 -17.51 24.93
CA TRP A 580 3.04 -18.57 25.31
C TRP A 580 3.38 -19.84 24.55
N GLN A 581 3.22 -20.99 25.21
CA GLN A 581 3.35 -22.32 24.65
C GLN A 581 2.38 -23.27 25.34
N ASP A 582 1.62 -24.06 24.57
CA ASP A 582 0.62 -25.04 25.03
C ASP A 582 1.30 -26.24 25.70
N GLN A 583 1.68 -26.11 26.96
CA GLN A 583 2.48 -27.12 27.67
C GLN A 583 1.68 -28.38 27.96
N ASN A 584 0.38 -28.23 28.23
CA ASN A 584 -0.50 -29.35 28.56
C ASN A 584 -1.18 -29.97 27.32
N GLY A 585 -1.12 -29.32 26.15
CA GLY A 585 -1.65 -29.85 24.90
C GLY A 585 -3.15 -29.61 24.72
N ASP A 586 -3.80 -28.72 25.48
CA ASP A 586 -5.23 -28.45 25.38
C ASP A 586 -5.57 -27.32 24.39
N GLY A 587 -4.56 -26.64 23.84
CA GLY A 587 -4.72 -25.57 22.86
C GLY A 587 -5.26 -24.27 23.46
N ARG A 588 -5.23 -24.11 24.79
CA ARG A 588 -5.69 -22.93 25.51
C ARG A 588 -4.54 -22.35 26.32
N ALA A 589 -4.41 -21.03 26.33
CA ALA A 589 -3.46 -20.37 27.20
C ALA A 589 -3.97 -20.34 28.64
N GLN A 590 -3.17 -20.80 29.59
CA GLN A 590 -3.37 -20.58 31.02
C GLN A 590 -2.18 -19.86 31.64
N ALA A 591 -2.36 -19.26 32.81
CA ALA A 591 -1.37 -18.37 33.43
C ALA A 591 0.00 -19.03 33.65
N GLY A 592 0.05 -20.34 33.93
CA GLY A 592 1.30 -21.09 34.11
C GLY A 592 2.08 -21.34 32.82
N GLU A 593 1.48 -21.11 31.65
CA GLU A 593 2.07 -21.35 30.35
C GLU A 593 2.64 -20.09 29.68
N VAL A 594 2.42 -18.92 30.28
CA VAL A 594 2.82 -17.63 29.72
C VAL A 594 3.98 -17.04 30.51
N GLN A 595 5.05 -16.71 29.80
CA GLN A 595 6.20 -15.99 30.33
C GLN A 595 6.15 -14.54 29.88
N TYR A 596 6.53 -13.61 30.76
CA TYR A 596 6.52 -12.17 30.47
C TYR A 596 7.88 -11.53 30.71
N GLN A 597 8.19 -10.53 29.90
CA GLN A 597 9.30 -9.61 30.10
C GLN A 597 8.82 -8.19 29.82
N LYS A 598 9.30 -7.21 30.59
CA LYS A 598 9.02 -5.79 30.32
C LYS A 598 9.66 -5.36 28.98
N GLY A 599 8.87 -4.78 28.09
CA GLY A 599 9.35 -4.28 26.81
C GLY A 599 8.25 -4.08 25.78
N ASN A 600 8.55 -3.26 24.78
CA ASN A 600 7.68 -3.01 23.62
C ASN A 600 8.14 -3.85 22.44
N SER A 601 7.31 -4.73 21.91
CA SER A 601 7.67 -5.54 20.74
C SER A 601 7.15 -4.97 19.42
N GLY A 602 7.98 -5.04 18.38
CA GLY A 602 7.61 -4.79 16.99
C GLY A 602 7.08 -6.04 16.31
N GLY A 603 7.12 -6.05 14.98
CA GLY A 603 6.59 -7.16 14.19
C GLY A 603 7.30 -8.49 14.43
N VAL A 604 6.54 -9.57 14.34
CA VAL A 604 6.96 -10.94 14.61
C VAL A 604 6.96 -11.74 13.31
N THR A 605 8.05 -12.42 13.02
CA THR A 605 8.17 -13.36 11.90
C THR A 605 8.57 -14.73 12.44
N VAL A 606 8.11 -15.80 11.81
CA VAL A 606 8.46 -17.18 12.21
C VAL A 606 9.26 -17.83 11.09
N MET A 607 10.45 -18.33 11.42
CA MET A 607 11.38 -18.93 10.48
C MET A 607 11.05 -20.41 10.23
N PRO A 608 11.55 -21.05 9.15
CA PRO A 608 11.30 -22.46 8.85
C PRO A 608 11.71 -23.45 9.96
N ASP A 609 12.69 -23.09 10.79
CA ASP A 609 13.12 -23.85 11.97
C ASP A 609 12.23 -23.60 13.21
N LEU A 610 11.09 -22.93 13.04
CA LEU A 610 10.14 -22.48 14.06
C LEU A 610 10.71 -21.43 15.03
N SER A 611 11.87 -20.83 14.74
CA SER A 611 12.36 -19.70 15.52
C SER A 611 11.44 -18.49 15.36
N PHE A 612 11.12 -17.83 16.47
CA PHE A 612 10.44 -16.53 16.45
C PHE A 612 11.47 -15.40 16.34
N CYS A 613 11.32 -14.57 15.33
CA CYS A 613 12.13 -13.39 15.08
C CYS A 613 11.29 -12.14 15.37
N ILE A 614 11.70 -11.35 16.36
CA ILE A 614 11.04 -10.10 16.76
C ILE A 614 11.86 -8.95 16.20
N ALA A 615 11.27 -8.13 15.34
CA ALA A 615 11.96 -7.02 14.68
C ALA A 615 12.61 -6.06 15.68
N ARG A 616 11.93 -5.85 16.82
CA ARG A 616 12.47 -5.13 17.97
C ARG A 616 11.77 -5.57 19.25
N VAL A 617 12.51 -5.82 20.31
CA VAL A 617 12.05 -5.76 21.70
C VAL A 617 12.77 -4.56 22.30
N ASN A 618 12.01 -3.49 22.53
CA ASN A 618 12.53 -2.13 22.67
C ASN A 618 13.32 -1.70 21.42
N ASP A 619 14.64 -1.75 21.47
CA ASP A 619 15.57 -1.37 20.39
C ASP A 619 16.44 -2.55 19.90
N LYS A 620 16.16 -3.78 20.35
CA LYS A 620 16.93 -4.98 20.00
C LYS A 620 16.14 -5.89 19.08
N ALA A 621 16.67 -6.22 17.90
CA ALA A 621 16.16 -7.35 17.12
C ALA A 621 16.51 -8.65 17.86
N MET A 622 15.53 -9.54 18.03
CA MET A 622 15.68 -10.74 18.86
C MET A 622 15.25 -11.99 18.08
N GLN A 623 15.94 -13.11 18.32
CA GLN A 623 15.54 -14.44 17.88
C GLN A 623 15.35 -15.36 19.09
N PHE A 624 14.24 -16.08 19.14
CA PHE A 624 13.96 -17.13 20.11
C PHE A 624 13.87 -18.47 19.38
N ALA A 625 14.93 -19.26 19.49
CA ALA A 625 15.01 -20.58 18.88
C ALA A 625 14.27 -21.64 19.72
N VAL A 626 13.83 -22.70 19.05
CA VAL A 626 13.25 -23.87 19.72
C VAL A 626 14.30 -24.54 20.62
N THR A 627 13.96 -24.71 21.90
CA THR A 627 14.81 -25.37 22.90
C THR A 627 14.52 -26.86 23.05
N GLY A 628 13.35 -27.30 22.56
CA GLY A 628 12.90 -28.69 22.55
C GLY A 628 11.48 -28.77 21.98
N VAL A 629 11.01 -29.99 21.73
CA VAL A 629 9.63 -30.24 21.29
C VAL A 629 8.99 -31.23 22.24
N SER A 630 7.78 -30.92 22.71
CA SER A 630 7.03 -31.83 23.59
C SER A 630 6.58 -33.10 22.84
N LYS A 631 6.12 -34.12 23.56
CA LYS A 631 5.55 -35.33 22.92
C LYS A 631 4.32 -35.02 22.05
N ALA A 632 3.60 -33.95 22.36
CA ALA A 632 2.44 -33.50 21.59
C ALA A 632 2.83 -32.62 20.38
N GLY A 633 4.13 -32.47 20.09
CA GLY A 633 4.64 -31.68 18.97
C GLY A 633 4.69 -30.17 19.25
N VAL A 634 4.57 -29.73 20.51
CA VAL A 634 4.60 -28.30 20.86
C VAL A 634 6.05 -27.82 20.95
N PRO A 635 6.45 -26.81 20.15
CA PRO A 635 7.79 -26.23 20.25
C PRO A 635 7.92 -25.41 21.54
N MET A 636 9.04 -25.61 22.24
CA MET A 636 9.30 -25.02 23.54
C MET A 636 10.33 -23.89 23.42
N TYR A 637 10.10 -22.79 24.13
CA TYR A 637 10.94 -21.60 24.14
C TYR A 637 11.25 -21.16 25.56
N ASP A 638 12.32 -20.39 25.70
CA ASP A 638 12.77 -19.83 26.97
C ASP A 638 12.99 -18.32 26.77
N ILE A 639 12.17 -17.52 27.46
CA ILE A 639 12.21 -16.05 27.35
C ILE A 639 13.57 -15.46 27.72
N THR A 640 14.38 -16.17 28.52
CA THR A 640 15.70 -15.73 28.95
C THR A 640 16.80 -16.05 27.94
N LYS A 641 16.53 -16.91 26.95
CA LYS A 641 17.50 -17.38 25.94
C LYS A 641 17.36 -16.70 24.58
N GLY A 642 16.75 -15.51 24.53
CA GLY A 642 16.66 -14.73 23.30
C GLY A 642 18.04 -14.28 22.80
N LYS A 643 18.38 -14.61 21.56
CA LYS A 643 19.60 -14.15 20.87
C LYS A 643 19.37 -12.73 20.34
N VAL A 644 20.25 -11.80 20.71
CA VAL A 644 20.26 -10.45 20.12
C VAL A 644 20.84 -10.54 18.71
N ILE A 645 20.02 -10.22 17.70
CA ILE A 645 20.41 -10.17 16.29
C ILE A 645 21.03 -8.82 15.95
N ALA A 646 20.47 -7.73 16.48
CA ALA A 646 20.99 -6.38 16.29
C ALA A 646 20.53 -5.48 17.44
N GLN A 647 21.27 -4.39 17.69
CA GLN A 647 20.90 -3.34 18.64
C GLN A 647 20.69 -2.01 17.91
N GLY A 648 19.95 -1.09 18.52
CA GLY A 648 19.65 0.21 17.91
C GLY A 648 18.70 0.12 16.72
N VAL A 649 17.82 -0.88 16.70
CA VAL A 649 16.73 -0.98 15.72
C VAL A 649 15.72 0.13 15.99
N GLN A 650 15.37 0.88 14.95
CA GLN A 650 14.42 1.98 15.06
C GLN A 650 12.99 1.50 14.76
N ALA A 651 12.02 2.21 15.34
CA ALA A 651 10.62 2.05 14.99
C ALA A 651 10.38 2.41 13.50
N PRO A 652 9.34 1.84 12.87
CA PRO A 652 9.02 2.18 11.48
C PRO A 652 8.67 3.67 11.34
N ALA A 653 9.14 4.29 10.24
CA ALA A 653 8.90 5.71 9.98
C ALA A 653 7.45 6.03 9.55
N SER A 654 6.67 5.01 9.17
CA SER A 654 5.28 5.11 8.74
C SER A 654 4.62 3.72 8.82
N SER A 655 3.53 3.47 8.08
CA SER A 655 2.74 2.23 8.13
C SER A 655 3.38 0.99 7.47
N GLY A 656 4.65 1.06 7.07
CA GLY A 656 5.40 -0.05 6.43
C GLY A 656 6.60 -0.51 7.24
N GLY A 657 7.06 -1.75 7.01
CA GLY A 657 8.27 -2.30 7.65
C GLY A 657 8.05 -3.06 8.96
N ASP A 658 8.98 -2.92 9.90
CA ASP A 658 8.97 -3.56 11.25
C ASP A 658 8.97 -5.10 11.23
N GLN A 659 9.75 -5.73 10.33
CA GLN A 659 9.92 -7.17 10.22
C GLN A 659 11.39 -7.58 10.21
N LEU A 660 11.67 -8.83 10.59
CA LEU A 660 13.01 -9.41 10.66
C LEU A 660 13.02 -10.80 10.01
N LEU A 661 14.01 -11.05 9.16
CA LEU A 661 14.38 -12.38 8.69
C LEU A 661 15.80 -12.70 9.19
N GLU A 662 15.96 -13.82 9.89
CA GLU A 662 17.27 -14.39 10.21
C GLU A 662 17.64 -15.39 9.11
N GLY A 663 18.75 -15.16 8.42
CA GLY A 663 19.17 -15.91 7.25
C GLY A 663 20.43 -16.75 7.47
N PRO A 664 20.85 -17.50 6.45
CA PRO A 664 22.07 -18.30 6.52
C PRO A 664 23.33 -17.42 6.61
N ASP A 665 24.44 -18.07 6.96
CA ASP A 665 25.77 -17.48 7.07
C ASP A 665 25.87 -16.30 8.04
N GLY A 666 24.88 -16.08 8.91
CA GLY A 666 24.83 -14.96 9.85
C GLY A 666 24.33 -13.64 9.25
N TRP A 667 23.66 -13.69 8.09
CA TRP A 667 22.94 -12.55 7.53
C TRP A 667 21.54 -12.41 8.14
N SER A 668 21.13 -11.18 8.41
CA SER A 668 19.76 -10.87 8.83
C SER A 668 19.27 -9.63 8.09
N VAL A 669 17.98 -9.62 7.75
CA VAL A 669 17.32 -8.49 7.08
C VAL A 669 16.28 -7.90 8.00
N ILE A 670 16.33 -6.59 8.21
CA ILE A 670 15.36 -5.84 9.00
C ILE A 670 14.72 -4.79 8.09
N THR A 671 13.39 -4.76 8.02
CA THR A 671 12.64 -3.82 7.16
C THR A 671 12.44 -2.45 7.82
N SER A 672 13.40 -2.04 8.64
CA SER A 672 13.51 -0.71 9.24
C SER A 672 14.99 -0.36 9.44
N GLY A 673 15.27 0.90 9.77
CA GLY A 673 16.63 1.38 10.02
C GLY A 673 17.26 0.81 11.28
N VAL A 674 18.47 0.27 11.18
CA VAL A 674 19.31 -0.10 12.33
C VAL A 674 20.46 0.88 12.43
N LYS A 675 20.65 1.50 13.60
CA LYS A 675 21.71 2.51 13.81
C LYS A 675 23.07 1.96 13.35
N PRO A 676 23.90 2.75 12.63
CA PRO A 676 23.75 4.19 12.41
C PRO A 676 22.84 4.60 11.24
N TYR A 677 22.23 3.65 10.53
CA TYR A 677 21.37 3.95 9.38
C TYR A 677 20.05 4.60 9.82
N SER A 678 19.51 5.46 8.97
CA SER A 678 18.23 6.14 9.21
C SER A 678 17.05 5.15 9.22
N GLN A 679 16.02 5.44 10.03
CA GLN A 679 14.74 4.73 10.06
C GLN A 679 14.06 4.56 8.69
N LEU A 680 14.37 5.42 7.71
CA LEU A 680 13.92 5.33 6.31
C LEU A 680 14.84 4.44 5.46
N SER A 681 15.12 3.25 5.97
CA SER A 681 15.98 2.28 5.29
C SER A 681 15.48 0.85 5.51
N LEU A 682 15.73 -0.01 4.53
CA LEU A 682 15.89 -1.44 4.77
C LEU A 682 17.33 -1.68 5.23
N SER A 683 17.55 -2.54 6.21
CA SER A 683 18.87 -2.76 6.81
C SER A 683 19.29 -4.22 6.75
N GLY A 684 20.58 -4.45 6.52
CA GLY A 684 21.20 -5.75 6.65
C GLY A 684 22.22 -5.80 7.76
N VAL A 685 22.15 -6.89 8.50
CA VAL A 685 23.02 -7.15 9.64
C VAL A 685 23.81 -8.41 9.34
N LYS A 686 25.12 -8.37 9.64
CA LYS A 686 26.01 -9.52 9.59
C LYS A 686 26.55 -9.78 10.98
N ASN A 687 26.23 -10.95 11.57
CA ASN A 687 26.75 -11.38 12.86
C ASN A 687 26.63 -10.30 13.97
N GLY A 688 25.48 -9.64 14.07
CA GLY A 688 25.27 -8.58 15.06
C GLY A 688 25.61 -7.16 14.61
N VAL A 689 26.28 -6.99 13.48
CA VAL A 689 26.78 -5.70 12.98
C VAL A 689 25.96 -5.23 11.77
N PRO A 690 25.32 -4.05 11.81
CA PRO A 690 24.70 -3.44 10.64
C PRO A 690 25.78 -3.10 9.61
N VAL A 691 25.69 -3.66 8.40
CA VAL A 691 26.73 -3.52 7.36
C VAL A 691 26.18 -2.97 6.04
N TRP A 692 24.88 -3.01 5.81
CA TRP A 692 24.29 -2.33 4.67
C TRP A 692 22.93 -1.71 4.99
N SER A 693 22.60 -0.65 4.25
CA SER A 693 21.26 -0.09 4.18
C SER A 693 20.85 0.19 2.74
N TYR A 694 19.55 0.16 2.48
CA TYR A 694 18.96 0.53 1.20
C TYR A 694 17.92 1.64 1.43
N PRO A 695 17.91 2.73 0.64
CA PRO A 695 16.97 3.83 0.83
C PRO A 695 15.50 3.40 0.69
N ASP A 696 14.71 3.64 1.73
CA ASP A 696 13.28 3.37 1.77
C ASP A 696 12.54 4.59 2.32
N LEU A 697 12.34 5.57 1.44
CA LEU A 697 11.86 6.90 1.79
C LEU A 697 10.32 6.98 1.88
N TRP A 698 9.61 5.93 1.44
CA TRP A 698 8.13 5.84 1.48
C TRP A 698 7.64 4.49 2.03
N PRO A 699 7.98 4.12 3.27
CA PRO A 699 7.49 2.87 3.83
C PRO A 699 5.98 2.97 4.12
N GLY A 700 5.21 2.07 3.51
CA GLY A 700 3.81 1.81 3.79
C GLY A 700 2.81 2.50 2.86
N LEU A 701 1.54 2.11 3.01
CA LEU A 701 0.39 2.59 2.24
C LEU A 701 0.28 4.12 2.25
N HIS A 702 0.18 4.73 3.45
CA HIS A 702 -0.12 6.15 3.59
C HIS A 702 0.99 7.06 3.07
N ALA A 703 2.25 6.69 3.29
CA ALA A 703 3.37 7.43 2.71
C ALA A 703 3.27 7.39 1.19
N SER A 704 3.03 6.20 0.62
CA SER A 704 3.04 5.98 -0.82
C SER A 704 2.03 6.81 -1.62
N HIS A 705 0.94 7.30 -1.02
CA HIS A 705 0.00 8.20 -1.70
C HIS A 705 0.64 9.53 -2.12
N ASN A 706 1.69 9.95 -1.41
CA ASN A 706 2.46 11.15 -1.73
C ASN A 706 3.77 10.84 -2.48
N ALA A 707 3.97 9.60 -2.91
CA ALA A 707 5.23 9.20 -3.55
C ALA A 707 5.26 9.59 -5.03
N PRO A 708 6.41 10.04 -5.56
CA PRO A 708 6.59 10.17 -7.00
C PRO A 708 6.58 8.80 -7.69
N GLU A 709 6.51 8.79 -9.02
CA GLU A 709 6.95 7.62 -9.78
C GLU A 709 8.46 7.45 -9.66
N ALA A 710 8.90 6.18 -9.64
CA ALA A 710 10.31 5.88 -9.73
C ALA A 710 10.87 6.37 -11.07
N ASP A 711 11.90 7.20 -11.05
CA ASP A 711 12.52 7.75 -12.26
C ASP A 711 13.76 6.96 -12.72
N ARG A 712 14.19 5.98 -11.91
CA ARG A 712 15.30 5.07 -12.19
C ARG A 712 15.08 3.73 -11.50
N ALA A 713 15.72 2.70 -12.04
CA ALA A 713 15.68 1.34 -11.49
C ALA A 713 16.22 1.30 -10.04
N GLY A 714 15.58 0.46 -9.21
CA GLY A 714 15.94 0.30 -7.81
C GLY A 714 15.41 1.36 -6.83
N GLN A 715 14.63 2.36 -7.26
CA GLN A 715 13.94 3.24 -6.30
C GLN A 715 12.74 2.52 -5.65
N LEU A 716 12.74 2.45 -4.31
CA LEU A 716 11.67 1.80 -3.56
C LEU A 716 10.52 2.76 -3.30
N ILE A 717 9.32 2.39 -3.74
CA ILE A 717 8.11 3.18 -3.54
C ILE A 717 7.06 2.34 -2.82
N GLY A 718 6.61 2.81 -1.66
CA GLY A 718 5.48 2.23 -0.94
C GLY A 718 5.74 0.84 -0.36
N THR A 719 6.95 0.54 0.12
CA THR A 719 7.27 -0.77 0.69
C THR A 719 6.36 -1.09 1.86
N THR A 720 5.75 -2.28 1.87
CA THR A 720 4.79 -2.67 2.89
C THR A 720 5.36 -3.82 3.72
N ARG A 721 4.99 -5.05 3.38
CA ARG A 721 5.36 -6.25 4.13
C ARG A 721 6.23 -7.20 3.30
N LEU A 722 6.98 -8.05 4.00
CA LEU A 722 7.66 -9.22 3.42
C LEU A 722 6.65 -10.18 2.81
N LEU A 723 6.97 -10.80 1.66
CA LEU A 723 6.12 -11.78 0.96
C LEU A 723 6.29 -13.22 1.48
N GLY A 724 7.14 -13.43 2.48
CA GLY A 724 7.50 -14.73 3.00
C GLY A 724 8.89 -14.69 3.65
N GLY A 725 9.46 -15.87 3.90
CA GLY A 725 10.83 -16.01 4.35
C GLY A 725 11.86 -15.87 3.22
N PHE A 726 13.11 -16.22 3.51
CA PHE A 726 14.10 -16.41 2.46
C PHE A 726 13.72 -17.59 1.55
N PHE A 727 14.01 -17.46 0.26
CA PHE A 727 13.87 -18.53 -0.72
C PHE A 727 15.15 -18.66 -1.55
N ASN A 728 15.44 -19.87 -2.02
CA ASN A 728 16.60 -20.15 -2.86
C ASN A 728 16.13 -20.57 -4.25
N VAL A 729 16.88 -20.17 -5.28
CA VAL A 729 16.58 -20.52 -6.66
C VAL A 729 17.57 -21.56 -7.15
N LYS A 730 17.08 -22.73 -7.51
CA LYS A 730 17.93 -23.85 -7.97
C LYS A 730 18.72 -23.42 -9.20
N GLY A 731 20.04 -23.62 -9.17
CA GLY A 731 20.95 -23.25 -10.26
C GLY A 731 21.38 -21.78 -10.28
N SER A 732 20.84 -20.94 -9.40
CA SER A 732 21.25 -19.54 -9.24
C SER A 732 22.45 -19.40 -8.32
N ALA A 733 23.37 -18.48 -8.63
CA ALA A 733 24.46 -18.11 -7.71
C ALA A 733 24.12 -16.88 -6.85
N ALA A 734 22.84 -16.47 -6.80
CA ALA A 734 22.41 -15.31 -6.03
C ALA A 734 22.57 -15.50 -4.51
N GLY A 735 22.57 -16.74 -4.01
CA GLY A 735 22.35 -17.02 -2.58
C GLY A 735 20.88 -16.84 -2.21
N SER A 736 20.58 -16.68 -0.93
CA SER A 736 19.21 -16.52 -0.46
C SER A 736 18.59 -15.19 -0.90
N LEU A 737 17.40 -15.29 -1.47
CA LEU A 737 16.58 -14.17 -1.93
C LEU A 737 15.43 -13.92 -0.95
N TRP A 738 14.96 -12.69 -0.92
CA TRP A 738 13.75 -12.29 -0.22
C TRP A 738 13.04 -11.19 -1.01
N ALA A 739 11.75 -10.98 -0.72
CA ALA A 739 10.95 -9.99 -1.41
C ALA A 739 10.08 -9.16 -0.46
N ILE A 740 9.86 -7.90 -0.83
CA ILE A 740 9.01 -6.96 -0.13
C ILE A 740 8.01 -6.32 -1.10
N ASN A 741 6.75 -6.19 -0.66
CA ASN A 741 5.66 -5.71 -1.48
C ASN A 741 5.71 -4.18 -1.59
N GLY A 742 5.38 -3.62 -2.76
CA GLY A 742 5.17 -2.19 -2.98
C GLY A 742 3.68 -1.90 -3.17
N ASN A 743 3.16 -0.88 -2.49
CA ASN A 743 1.73 -0.56 -2.55
C ASN A 743 1.24 -0.31 -3.98
N HIS A 744 2.04 0.31 -4.85
CA HIS A 744 1.63 0.65 -6.23
C HIS A 744 1.83 -0.49 -7.25
N GLY A 745 1.82 -1.73 -6.80
CA GLY A 745 1.79 -2.93 -7.65
C GLY A 745 3.14 -3.55 -8.00
N ASN A 746 4.26 -2.93 -7.58
CA ASN A 746 5.60 -3.49 -7.73
C ASN A 746 5.93 -4.46 -6.59
N VAL A 747 6.81 -5.43 -6.84
CA VAL A 747 7.43 -6.27 -5.80
C VAL A 747 8.94 -6.20 -5.95
N TYR A 748 9.66 -5.90 -4.87
CA TYR A 748 11.11 -5.72 -4.91
C TYR A 748 11.81 -6.96 -4.37
N VAL A 749 12.75 -7.51 -5.15
CA VAL A 749 13.52 -8.70 -4.79
C VAL A 749 14.96 -8.32 -4.48
N PHE A 750 15.48 -8.89 -3.39
CA PHE A 750 16.83 -8.64 -2.89
C PHE A 750 17.52 -9.95 -2.54
N THR A 751 18.86 -9.90 -2.53
CA THR A 751 19.70 -10.91 -1.86
C THR A 751 19.83 -10.60 -0.37
N ALA A 752 20.12 -11.60 0.46
CA ALA A 752 20.32 -11.43 1.91
C ALA A 752 21.47 -10.44 2.26
N ASP A 753 22.49 -10.35 1.42
CA ASP A 753 23.64 -9.45 1.56
C ASP A 753 23.44 -8.08 0.87
N GLY A 754 22.19 -7.74 0.51
CA GLY A 754 21.79 -6.37 0.18
C GLY A 754 22.05 -5.93 -1.26
N LEU A 755 22.12 -6.86 -2.22
CA LEU A 755 22.03 -6.52 -3.64
C LEU A 755 20.56 -6.52 -4.09
N PHE A 756 20.13 -5.43 -4.71
CA PHE A 756 18.87 -5.34 -5.44
C PHE A 756 18.89 -6.27 -6.65
N VAL A 757 17.86 -7.11 -6.81
CA VAL A 757 17.78 -8.09 -7.90
C VAL A 757 16.82 -7.61 -8.99
N ALA A 758 15.60 -7.24 -8.61
CA ALA A 758 14.56 -6.86 -9.57
C ALA A 758 13.40 -6.10 -8.92
N SER A 759 12.82 -5.18 -9.66
CA SER A 759 11.43 -4.76 -9.54
C SER A 759 10.58 -5.69 -10.39
N LEU A 760 9.83 -6.60 -9.77
CA LEU A 760 8.82 -7.40 -10.44
C LEU A 760 7.56 -6.55 -10.63
N PHE A 761 6.92 -6.71 -11.78
CA PHE A 761 5.72 -5.98 -12.21
C PHE A 761 5.94 -4.47 -12.35
N GLU A 762 5.07 -3.83 -13.11
CA GLU A 762 5.13 -2.39 -13.34
C GLU A 762 4.34 -1.60 -12.29
N ASN A 763 4.71 -0.34 -12.11
CA ASN A 763 3.97 0.57 -11.24
C ASN A 763 2.59 0.83 -11.83
N MET A 764 1.54 0.93 -11.01
CA MET A 764 0.17 1.06 -11.52
C MET A 764 -0.10 2.30 -12.38
N ARG A 765 0.73 3.34 -12.25
CA ARG A 765 0.58 4.58 -13.02
C ARG A 765 1.15 4.50 -14.42
N SER A 766 2.11 3.61 -14.65
CA SER A 766 2.74 3.40 -15.95
C SER A 766 2.40 2.05 -16.59
N GLY A 767 2.08 1.05 -15.77
CA GLY A 767 1.88 -0.33 -16.21
C GLY A 767 0.47 -0.68 -16.63
N THR A 768 0.37 -1.81 -17.33
CA THR A 768 -0.90 -2.31 -17.84
C THR A 768 -1.71 -2.95 -16.72
N GLN A 769 -2.95 -2.50 -16.50
CA GLN A 769 -3.83 -3.12 -15.52
C GLN A 769 -4.18 -4.56 -15.91
N TRP A 770 -4.18 -5.48 -14.95
CA TRP A 770 -4.60 -6.88 -15.14
C TRP A 770 -6.13 -6.98 -15.32
N ARG A 771 -6.63 -6.58 -16.51
CA ARG A 771 -8.06 -6.52 -16.86
C ARG A 771 -8.41 -7.07 -18.25
N MET A 772 -7.50 -7.83 -18.85
CA MET A 772 -7.71 -8.44 -20.16
C MET A 772 -8.95 -9.36 -20.19
N PRO A 773 -9.70 -9.42 -21.30
CA PRO A 773 -11.00 -10.11 -21.39
C PRO A 773 -10.93 -11.65 -21.32
N GLY A 774 -9.73 -12.23 -21.34
CA GLY A 774 -9.53 -13.67 -21.25
C GLY A 774 -8.21 -14.01 -20.58
N GLY A 775 -8.17 -15.19 -19.95
CA GLY A 775 -7.00 -15.72 -19.28
C GLY A 775 -6.68 -17.12 -19.78
N LYS A 776 -5.40 -17.39 -20.06
CA LYS A 776 -4.92 -18.72 -20.41
C LYS A 776 -3.66 -19.02 -19.61
N ARG A 777 -3.58 -20.23 -19.04
CA ARG A 777 -2.36 -20.72 -18.41
C ARG A 777 -1.14 -20.51 -19.31
N ASN A 778 -0.02 -20.13 -18.71
CA ASN A 778 1.24 -19.76 -19.34
C ASN A 778 1.21 -18.48 -20.19
N MET A 779 0.14 -17.67 -20.14
CA MET A 779 0.18 -16.34 -20.77
C MET A 779 1.18 -15.45 -20.05
N SER A 780 1.91 -14.63 -20.81
CA SER A 780 2.82 -13.64 -20.24
C SER A 780 2.02 -12.57 -19.48
N LEU A 781 2.59 -12.15 -18.36
CA LEU A 781 2.17 -11.02 -17.53
C LEU A 781 3.28 -9.94 -17.51
N ASP A 782 4.19 -9.98 -18.47
CA ASP A 782 5.18 -8.92 -18.63
C ASP A 782 4.44 -7.60 -18.91
N SER A 783 4.92 -6.52 -18.29
CA SER A 783 4.29 -5.19 -18.29
C SER A 783 2.94 -5.05 -17.57
N ILE A 784 2.52 -6.07 -16.81
CA ILE A 784 1.36 -5.94 -15.92
C ILE A 784 1.76 -5.26 -14.61
N THR A 785 0.86 -4.45 -14.07
CA THR A 785 0.87 -4.02 -12.68
C THR A 785 -0.04 -4.89 -11.82
N LEU A 786 0.36 -5.20 -10.58
CA LEU A 786 -0.53 -5.84 -9.61
C LEU A 786 -1.60 -4.88 -9.05
N GLY A 787 -1.46 -3.58 -9.32
CA GLY A 787 -2.37 -2.53 -8.85
C GLY A 787 -2.09 -2.11 -7.40
N GLU A 788 -2.86 -1.12 -6.93
CA GLU A 788 -2.82 -0.69 -5.54
C GLU A 788 -3.48 -1.67 -4.57
N GLU A 789 -3.09 -1.60 -3.30
CA GLU A 789 -3.72 -2.36 -2.22
C GLU A 789 -3.73 -3.88 -2.45
N ASN A 790 -2.78 -4.36 -3.24
CA ASN A 790 -2.42 -5.75 -3.33
C ASN A 790 -1.70 -6.17 -2.04
N PHE A 791 -2.46 -6.29 -0.95
CA PHE A 791 -1.91 -6.39 0.41
C PHE A 791 -1.29 -7.73 0.75
N TRP A 792 -1.79 -8.81 0.16
CA TRP A 792 -1.44 -10.15 0.61
C TRP A 792 -0.64 -11.03 -0.38
N PRO A 793 0.30 -10.51 -1.19
CA PRO A 793 1.08 -11.38 -2.06
C PRO A 793 2.02 -12.29 -1.26
N GLY A 794 2.30 -13.46 -1.82
CA GLY A 794 3.25 -14.43 -1.30
C GLY A 794 4.27 -14.82 -2.35
N ILE A 795 5.47 -15.21 -1.96
CA ILE A 795 6.46 -15.79 -2.88
C ILE A 795 7.06 -17.06 -2.29
N THR A 796 7.19 -18.10 -3.11
CA THR A 796 7.75 -19.37 -2.67
C THR A 796 8.57 -20.01 -3.79
N ALA A 797 9.63 -20.70 -3.42
CA ALA A 797 10.32 -21.64 -4.30
C ALA A 797 9.81 -23.05 -4.00
N THR A 798 9.53 -23.83 -5.03
CA THR A 798 9.03 -25.21 -4.91
C THR A 798 10.12 -26.22 -5.20
N ASP A 799 9.94 -27.46 -4.74
CA ASP A 799 10.93 -28.56 -4.88
C ASP A 799 11.32 -28.89 -6.32
N ASP A 800 10.46 -28.57 -7.30
CA ASP A 800 10.77 -28.70 -8.73
C ASP A 800 11.77 -27.62 -9.25
N GLY A 801 12.20 -26.71 -8.37
CA GLY A 801 13.17 -25.65 -8.65
C GLY A 801 12.57 -24.40 -9.27
N LYS A 802 11.25 -24.28 -9.36
CA LYS A 802 10.56 -23.08 -9.85
C LYS A 802 10.21 -22.12 -8.73
N VAL A 803 10.03 -20.85 -9.10
CA VAL A 803 9.59 -19.79 -8.18
C VAL A 803 8.19 -19.34 -8.59
N TYR A 804 7.31 -19.28 -7.61
CA TYR A 804 5.93 -18.85 -7.79
C TYR A 804 5.62 -17.69 -6.87
N LEU A 805 4.99 -16.66 -7.43
CA LEU A 805 4.36 -15.58 -6.70
C LEU A 805 2.85 -15.83 -6.67
N VAL A 806 2.26 -15.75 -5.49
CA VAL A 806 0.80 -15.65 -5.34
C VAL A 806 0.49 -14.16 -5.31
N ASP A 807 -0.27 -13.71 -6.29
CA ASP A 807 -0.87 -12.39 -6.27
C ASP A 807 -1.91 -12.33 -5.14
N GLY A 808 -1.89 -11.24 -4.37
CA GLY A 808 -2.83 -11.00 -3.30
C GLY A 808 -4.25 -10.91 -3.85
N ALA A 809 -4.59 -9.81 -4.52
CA ALA A 809 -5.97 -9.41 -4.84
C ALA A 809 -6.82 -10.47 -5.57
N ARG A 810 -6.21 -11.29 -6.43
CA ARG A 810 -6.88 -12.31 -7.26
C ARG A 810 -6.60 -13.73 -6.76
N SER A 811 -5.75 -13.92 -5.75
CA SER A 811 -5.22 -15.23 -5.33
C SER A 811 -4.71 -16.04 -6.53
N ALA A 812 -4.04 -15.35 -7.46
CA ALA A 812 -3.54 -15.92 -8.71
C ALA A 812 -2.09 -16.39 -8.56
N ILE A 813 -1.80 -17.59 -9.05
CA ILE A 813 -0.44 -18.15 -9.07
C ILE A 813 0.26 -17.66 -10.33
N VAL A 814 1.43 -17.07 -10.15
CA VAL A 814 2.29 -16.52 -11.20
C VAL A 814 3.65 -17.20 -11.12
N ARG A 815 4.06 -17.88 -12.19
CA ARG A 815 5.40 -18.45 -12.31
C ARG A 815 6.39 -17.35 -12.71
N LEU A 816 7.55 -17.31 -12.06
CA LEU A 816 8.65 -16.42 -12.38
C LEU A 816 9.79 -17.22 -13.00
N ASP A 817 10.08 -16.99 -14.28
CA ASP A 817 11.21 -17.60 -14.99
C ASP A 817 12.35 -16.59 -15.15
N GLY A 818 13.62 -17.03 -15.15
CA GLY A 818 14.80 -16.20 -15.35
C GLY A 818 15.59 -15.89 -14.07
N LEU A 819 15.05 -16.15 -12.88
CA LEU A 819 15.76 -15.99 -11.60
C LEU A 819 16.96 -16.95 -11.47
N GLU A 820 16.93 -18.09 -12.16
CA GLU A 820 18.03 -19.04 -12.24
C GLU A 820 19.25 -18.49 -12.99
N THR A 821 19.08 -17.41 -13.77
CA THR A 821 20.16 -16.79 -14.55
C THR A 821 21.06 -15.87 -13.73
N ILE A 822 20.73 -15.62 -12.46
CA ILE A 822 21.48 -14.70 -11.61
C ILE A 822 22.85 -15.30 -11.28
N THR A 823 23.90 -14.52 -11.58
CA THR A 823 25.28 -14.85 -11.25
C THR A 823 25.96 -13.69 -10.53
N ARG A 824 26.92 -14.00 -9.65
CA ARG A 824 27.75 -12.97 -8.99
C ARG A 824 28.84 -12.48 -9.93
N LEU A 825 29.07 -11.18 -9.93
CA LEU A 825 30.25 -10.60 -10.55
C LEU A 825 31.43 -10.75 -9.59
N PRO A 826 32.67 -10.93 -10.10
CA PRO A 826 33.85 -10.94 -9.25
C PRO A 826 34.00 -9.62 -8.49
N ASP A 827 34.31 -9.71 -7.20
CA ASP A 827 34.61 -8.54 -6.38
C ASP A 827 35.83 -7.81 -6.94
N THR A 828 35.72 -6.50 -7.10
CA THR A 828 36.79 -5.66 -7.66
C THR A 828 37.20 -4.61 -6.64
N LYS A 829 38.51 -4.43 -6.44
CA LYS A 829 39.04 -3.37 -5.57
C LYS A 829 39.26 -2.10 -6.38
N ILE A 830 38.84 -0.97 -5.82
CA ILE A 830 39.09 0.36 -6.41
C ILE A 830 39.78 1.26 -5.38
N ALA A 831 40.84 1.94 -5.83
CA ALA A 831 41.57 2.92 -5.03
C ALA A 831 40.98 4.31 -5.26
N VAL A 832 40.41 4.88 -4.21
CA VAL A 832 39.92 6.26 -4.21
C VAL A 832 40.98 7.14 -3.58
N ASN A 833 41.48 8.12 -4.32
CA ASN A 833 42.44 9.09 -3.82
C ASN A 833 41.86 10.52 -3.91
N GLN A 834 42.52 11.46 -3.25
CA GLN A 834 42.06 12.85 -3.21
C GLN A 834 41.95 13.48 -4.61
N SER A 835 42.83 13.10 -5.55
CA SER A 835 42.76 13.56 -6.93
C SER A 835 41.46 13.10 -7.61
N SER A 836 41.07 11.84 -7.42
CA SER A 836 39.81 11.31 -7.94
C SER A 836 38.58 12.02 -7.34
N LEU A 837 38.56 12.27 -6.03
CA LEU A 837 37.47 12.99 -5.37
C LEU A 837 37.38 14.44 -5.88
N ASN A 838 38.51 15.12 -6.05
CA ASN A 838 38.56 16.47 -6.61
C ASN A 838 38.06 16.51 -8.06
N ARG A 839 38.38 15.48 -8.86
CA ARG A 839 37.81 15.32 -10.21
C ARG A 839 36.30 15.11 -10.14
N SER A 840 35.81 14.25 -9.26
CA SER A 840 34.36 14.04 -9.09
C SER A 840 33.62 15.33 -8.73
N LEU A 841 34.17 16.13 -7.80
CA LEU A 841 33.63 17.45 -7.44
C LEU A 841 33.59 18.39 -8.65
N ALA A 842 34.69 18.46 -9.41
CA ALA A 842 34.76 19.28 -10.62
C ALA A 842 33.76 18.83 -11.69
N VAL A 843 33.62 17.51 -11.89
CA VAL A 843 32.65 16.91 -12.82
C VAL A 843 31.24 17.26 -12.40
N MET A 844 30.86 17.07 -11.13
CA MET A 844 29.54 17.42 -10.64
C MET A 844 29.22 18.92 -10.85
N SER A 845 30.16 19.80 -10.53
CA SER A 845 30.00 21.25 -10.80
C SER A 845 29.87 21.56 -12.30
N SER A 846 30.64 20.88 -13.15
CA SER A 846 30.65 21.11 -14.61
C SER A 846 29.46 20.48 -15.36
N ALA A 847 28.97 19.32 -14.93
CA ALA A 847 27.83 18.64 -15.52
C ALA A 847 26.54 19.43 -15.27
N SER A 848 26.38 19.94 -14.05
CA SER A 848 25.30 20.86 -13.73
C SER A 848 25.41 22.20 -14.48
N ALA A 849 26.64 22.67 -14.74
CA ALA A 849 26.88 23.82 -15.62
C ALA A 849 26.45 23.57 -17.07
N ALA A 850 26.80 22.40 -17.62
CA ALA A 850 26.47 22.01 -18.99
C ALA A 850 24.97 21.78 -19.18
N GLN A 851 24.31 21.13 -18.21
CA GLN A 851 22.86 20.92 -18.21
C GLN A 851 22.08 22.24 -18.14
N GLN A 852 22.65 23.24 -17.46
CA GLN A 852 22.12 24.60 -17.42
C GLN A 852 22.36 25.37 -18.72
N GLN A 853 23.55 25.25 -19.33
CA GLN A 853 23.86 25.86 -20.64
C GLN A 853 22.98 25.31 -21.77
N ALA A 854 22.61 24.02 -21.72
CA ALA A 854 21.69 23.39 -22.66
C ALA A 854 20.24 23.92 -22.56
N GLY A 855 19.84 24.46 -21.41
CA GLY A 855 18.52 25.07 -21.19
C GLY A 855 18.40 26.53 -21.67
N GLY A 856 19.47 27.10 -22.24
CA GLY A 856 19.54 28.50 -22.64
C GLY A 856 19.68 29.48 -21.47
N PRO A 857 20.07 30.74 -21.74
CA PRO A 857 20.19 31.77 -20.70
C PRO A 857 18.83 32.06 -20.04
N ARG A 858 18.74 31.87 -18.73
CA ARG A 858 17.54 32.17 -17.94
C ARG A 858 17.51 33.64 -17.54
N VAL A 859 16.43 34.34 -17.85
CA VAL A 859 16.20 35.75 -17.49
C VAL A 859 15.01 35.85 -16.55
N LEU A 860 15.19 36.53 -15.41
CA LEU A 860 14.13 36.88 -14.47
C LEU A 860 13.91 38.38 -14.54
N GLU A 861 12.69 38.80 -14.87
CA GLU A 861 12.35 40.22 -14.89
C GLU A 861 12.14 40.73 -13.46
N VAL A 862 12.94 41.70 -13.06
CA VAL A 862 12.82 42.40 -11.78
C VAL A 862 12.11 43.72 -12.02
N ASN A 863 10.84 43.80 -11.63
CA ASN A 863 10.05 45.02 -11.83
C ASN A 863 10.61 46.17 -10.96
N ILE A 864 10.82 47.35 -11.55
CA ILE A 864 11.03 48.60 -10.83
C ILE A 864 9.66 49.25 -10.68
N SER A 865 9.17 49.33 -9.44
CA SER A 865 7.84 49.82 -9.09
C SER A 865 7.93 51.07 -8.21
N THR A 866 7.07 52.05 -8.48
CA THR A 866 6.85 53.20 -7.59
C THR A 866 5.96 52.86 -6.41
N GLN A 867 5.15 51.80 -6.51
CA GLN A 867 4.35 51.27 -5.40
C GLN A 867 5.22 50.44 -4.47
N LYS A 868 5.21 50.80 -3.18
CA LYS A 868 5.94 50.11 -2.12
C LYS A 868 5.19 48.82 -1.71
N PRO A 869 5.79 47.62 -1.90
CA PRO A 869 5.23 46.37 -1.37
C PRO A 869 5.07 46.39 0.15
N ILE A 870 4.07 45.67 0.66
CA ILE A 870 3.84 45.53 2.10
C ILE A 870 4.41 44.18 2.52
N VAL A 871 5.47 44.17 3.33
CA VAL A 871 6.08 42.92 3.80
C VAL A 871 5.23 42.34 4.94
N ASP A 872 4.15 41.62 4.62
CA ASP A 872 3.23 40.98 5.57
C ASP A 872 3.09 39.45 5.37
N GLY A 873 3.78 38.90 4.36
CA GLY A 873 3.77 37.48 4.01
C GLY A 873 2.61 37.10 3.09
N LYS A 874 1.73 38.04 2.72
CA LYS A 874 0.69 37.84 1.71
C LYS A 874 1.23 38.32 0.37
N LEU A 875 0.78 37.70 -0.72
CA LEU A 875 1.41 37.89 -2.04
C LEU A 875 0.55 38.70 -3.02
N ASN A 876 -0.35 39.55 -2.50
CA ASN A 876 -1.36 40.23 -3.30
C ASN A 876 -0.75 41.25 -4.28
N GLU A 877 0.28 41.96 -3.85
CA GLU A 877 1.07 42.93 -4.62
C GLU A 877 1.98 42.28 -5.68
N TRP A 878 2.20 40.96 -5.59
CA TRP A 878 3.06 40.21 -6.51
C TRP A 878 2.29 39.65 -7.72
N ALA A 879 1.02 40.01 -7.90
CA ALA A 879 0.17 39.50 -8.98
C ALA A 879 0.73 39.75 -10.40
N LYS A 880 1.52 40.82 -10.58
CA LYS A 880 2.16 41.18 -11.87
C LYS A 880 3.68 40.92 -11.89
N ALA A 881 4.22 40.24 -10.88
CA ALA A 881 5.63 39.93 -10.80
C ALA A 881 6.01 38.78 -11.74
N SER A 882 7.26 38.75 -12.20
CA SER A 882 7.82 37.58 -12.86
C SER A 882 8.25 36.58 -11.80
N TRP A 883 7.75 35.35 -11.89
CA TRP A 883 8.03 34.29 -10.93
C TRP A 883 9.04 33.30 -11.53
N ALA A 884 10.09 33.05 -10.78
CA ALA A 884 11.16 32.11 -11.07
C ALA A 884 10.81 30.73 -10.50
N ASP A 885 10.72 29.71 -11.35
CA ASP A 885 10.48 28.33 -10.92
C ASP A 885 11.74 27.73 -10.25
N ILE A 886 11.70 27.59 -8.92
CA ILE A 886 12.83 27.09 -8.12
C ILE A 886 12.82 25.55 -8.08
N ASP A 887 11.70 24.94 -7.70
CA ASP A 887 11.51 23.48 -7.65
C ASP A 887 10.08 23.08 -8.00
N LYS A 888 9.92 22.22 -9.02
CA LYS A 888 8.65 21.66 -9.49
C LYS A 888 8.60 20.13 -9.46
N ARG A 889 9.62 19.46 -8.89
CA ARG A 889 9.70 17.99 -8.91
C ARG A 889 8.54 17.33 -8.18
N GLY A 890 8.03 17.97 -7.13
CA GLY A 890 6.86 17.51 -6.38
C GLY A 890 5.56 17.50 -7.19
N VAL A 891 5.41 18.31 -8.25
CA VAL A 891 4.14 18.49 -9.00
C VAL A 891 3.65 17.20 -9.68
N LYS A 892 4.53 16.22 -9.89
CA LYS A 892 4.17 14.90 -10.44
C LYS A 892 3.69 13.89 -9.37
N ALA A 893 3.86 14.17 -8.08
CA ALA A 893 3.37 13.33 -6.99
C ALA A 893 1.89 13.64 -6.74
N ASN A 894 1.00 13.08 -7.57
CA ASN A 894 -0.45 13.27 -7.39
C ASN A 894 -1.18 11.94 -7.56
N PHE A 895 -1.40 11.23 -6.45
CA PHE A 895 -2.48 10.26 -6.34
C PHE A 895 -3.24 10.48 -5.05
N ASN A 896 -4.44 11.06 -5.18
CA ASN A 896 -5.48 11.10 -4.14
C ASN A 896 -5.04 11.70 -2.78
N SER A 897 -4.04 12.58 -2.78
CA SER A 897 -3.58 13.27 -1.58
C SER A 897 -4.03 14.73 -1.59
N ASN A 898 -4.48 15.21 -0.42
CA ASN A 898 -4.63 16.64 -0.16
C ASN A 898 -3.27 17.34 0.03
N SER A 899 -2.15 16.61 -0.13
CA SER A 899 -0.82 17.21 -0.07
C SER A 899 -0.68 18.15 -1.25
N LYS A 900 -0.41 19.44 -1.00
CA LYS A 900 -0.06 20.37 -2.06
C LYS A 900 1.38 20.06 -2.48
N PRO A 901 1.64 19.39 -3.62
CA PRO A 901 3.00 19.21 -4.07
C PRO A 901 3.67 20.58 -4.18
N TYR A 902 4.90 20.71 -3.69
CA TYR A 902 5.53 22.03 -3.62
C TYR A 902 5.87 22.53 -5.02
N ASP A 903 5.13 23.56 -5.45
CA ASP A 903 5.45 24.46 -6.54
C ASP A 903 6.24 25.64 -5.98
N VAL A 904 7.56 25.45 -5.80
CA VAL A 904 8.40 26.48 -5.20
C VAL A 904 8.78 27.49 -6.26
N SER A 905 8.42 28.75 -6.02
CA SER A 905 8.79 29.86 -6.90
C SER A 905 9.19 31.10 -6.11
N GLY A 906 10.02 31.95 -6.73
CA GLY A 906 10.48 33.20 -6.13
C GLY A 906 10.35 34.37 -7.11
N ALA A 907 10.12 35.57 -6.61
CA ALA A 907 10.03 36.79 -7.43
C ALA A 907 10.83 37.92 -6.78
N LEU A 908 11.30 38.86 -7.61
CA LEU A 908 12.05 40.04 -7.17
C LEU A 908 11.39 41.32 -7.68
N MET A 909 11.46 42.38 -6.87
CA MET A 909 10.98 43.72 -7.21
C MET A 909 11.88 44.78 -6.58
N VAL A 910 12.06 45.90 -7.26
CA VAL A 910 12.73 47.09 -6.70
C VAL A 910 11.70 48.18 -6.48
N SER A 911 11.70 48.79 -5.30
CA SER A 911 10.90 49.97 -5.01
C SER A 911 11.56 50.84 -3.96
N ASN A 912 11.54 52.16 -4.16
CA ASN A 912 12.01 53.15 -3.18
C ASN A 912 13.40 52.84 -2.58
N GLY A 913 14.37 52.50 -3.44
CA GLY A 913 15.75 52.22 -3.03
C GLY A 913 15.97 50.88 -2.31
N ARG A 914 14.99 49.97 -2.35
CA ARG A 914 15.08 48.64 -1.72
C ARG A 914 14.79 47.53 -2.73
N LEU A 915 15.46 46.39 -2.55
CA LEU A 915 15.09 45.12 -3.17
C LEU A 915 14.05 44.43 -2.29
N TYR A 916 12.97 43.96 -2.89
CA TYR A 916 11.97 43.09 -2.29
C TYR A 916 12.07 41.72 -2.95
N ALA A 917 11.85 40.67 -2.18
CA ALA A 917 11.70 39.32 -2.69
C ALA A 917 10.49 38.65 -2.07
N ALA A 918 9.79 37.84 -2.87
CA ALA A 918 8.70 36.98 -2.41
C ALA A 918 8.94 35.54 -2.81
N PHE A 919 8.51 34.62 -1.95
CA PHE A 919 8.64 33.18 -2.15
C PHE A 919 7.30 32.50 -1.89
N ARG A 920 6.90 31.62 -2.82
CA ARG A 920 5.82 30.65 -2.65
C ARG A 920 6.46 29.33 -2.33
N THR A 921 6.28 28.83 -1.12
CA THR A 921 6.99 27.63 -0.68
C THR A 921 6.08 26.57 -0.11
N GLY A 922 4.86 26.93 0.30
CA GLY A 922 3.89 26.03 0.94
C GLY A 922 4.31 25.47 2.30
N ASN A 923 5.49 25.83 2.82
CA ASN A 923 6.01 25.37 4.11
C ASN A 923 6.25 26.58 5.02
N ALA A 924 5.47 26.70 6.11
CA ALA A 924 5.58 27.79 7.07
C ALA A 924 6.87 27.77 7.91
N HIS A 925 7.58 26.64 7.92
CA HIS A 925 8.82 26.42 8.66
C HIS A 925 10.04 26.32 7.74
N LEU A 926 9.93 26.74 6.47
CA LEU A 926 11.04 26.62 5.52
C LEU A 926 12.29 27.36 5.97
N ALA A 927 12.14 28.54 6.58
CA ALA A 927 13.27 29.38 6.97
C ALA A 927 13.85 29.02 8.35
N ASP A 928 13.29 28.04 9.06
CA ASP A 928 13.70 27.69 10.42
C ASP A 928 15.13 27.12 10.42
N ASN A 929 15.97 27.67 11.30
CA ASN A 929 17.39 27.38 11.35
C ASN A 929 17.87 27.35 12.80
N SER A 930 18.73 26.39 13.13
CA SER A 930 19.25 26.28 14.51
C SER A 930 20.25 27.39 14.86
N GLY A 931 20.90 28.00 13.87
CA GLY A 931 21.91 29.04 14.09
C GLY A 931 23.19 28.55 14.77
N GLU A 932 23.38 27.24 14.92
CA GLU A 932 24.53 26.62 15.62
C GLU A 932 25.89 26.98 14.99
N MET A 933 25.88 27.36 13.70
CA MET A 933 27.02 27.93 12.99
C MET A 933 26.68 29.38 12.55
N PRO A 934 26.94 30.40 13.40
CA PRO A 934 26.48 31.77 13.17
C PRO A 934 26.97 32.40 11.86
N MET A 935 28.13 31.98 11.35
CA MET A 935 28.72 32.46 10.10
C MET A 935 28.43 31.54 8.91
N ALA A 936 27.79 30.40 9.14
CA ALA A 936 27.43 29.43 8.11
C ALA A 936 26.02 28.84 8.29
N PRO A 937 24.96 29.64 8.53
CA PRO A 937 23.60 29.11 8.71
C PRO A 937 23.08 28.31 7.49
N PHE A 938 23.72 28.42 6.32
CA PHE A 938 23.47 27.53 5.18
C PHE A 938 23.80 26.05 5.44
N LYS A 939 24.38 25.71 6.59
CA LYS A 939 24.62 24.34 7.06
C LYS A 939 23.58 23.84 8.06
N THR A 940 22.90 24.74 8.74
CA THR A 940 22.26 24.44 10.03
C THR A 940 20.74 24.49 10.02
N GLY A 941 20.15 24.41 8.83
CA GLY A 941 18.70 24.37 8.66
C GLY A 941 18.23 25.00 7.34
N GLY A 942 17.04 25.57 7.38
CA GLY A 942 16.41 26.21 6.25
C GLY A 942 16.76 27.69 6.08
N ALA A 943 16.60 28.21 4.86
CA ALA A 943 16.84 29.63 4.54
C ALA A 943 16.24 30.03 3.18
N LEU A 944 16.04 31.34 2.99
CA LEU A 944 15.83 31.98 1.69
C LEU A 944 17.18 32.51 1.19
N ASP A 945 17.52 32.26 -0.07
CA ASP A 945 18.89 32.47 -0.58
C ASP A 945 18.88 33.20 -1.92
N ILE A 946 19.55 34.36 -2.00
CA ILE A 946 19.60 35.22 -3.18
C ILE A 946 21.05 35.51 -3.53
N MET A 947 21.44 35.18 -4.75
CA MET A 947 22.75 35.47 -5.32
C MET A 947 22.65 36.74 -6.17
N ILE A 948 23.57 37.68 -5.96
CA ILE A 948 23.55 39.00 -6.58
C ILE A 948 24.89 39.21 -7.26
N GLY A 949 24.85 39.49 -8.56
CA GLY A 949 26.03 39.79 -9.36
C GLY A 949 26.43 41.25 -9.30
N SER A 950 27.72 41.49 -9.54
CA SER A 950 28.29 42.83 -9.63
C SER A 950 27.55 43.73 -10.63
N SER A 951 27.37 44.99 -10.26
CA SER A 951 26.83 46.04 -11.15
C SER A 951 27.89 46.58 -12.12
N ASP A 952 29.12 46.08 -12.09
CA ASP A 952 30.16 46.45 -13.05
C ASP A 952 29.81 45.89 -14.45
N THR A 953 29.47 46.79 -15.37
CA THR A 953 29.11 46.44 -16.75
C THR A 953 30.26 45.86 -17.56
N LYS A 954 31.50 45.95 -17.06
CA LYS A 954 32.69 45.34 -17.67
C LYS A 954 32.97 43.92 -17.17
N ALA A 955 32.24 43.44 -16.16
CA ALA A 955 32.43 42.10 -15.63
C ALA A 955 32.08 41.04 -16.69
N ASP A 956 32.97 40.06 -16.88
CA ASP A 956 32.72 38.95 -17.79
C ASP A 956 31.48 38.15 -17.33
N PRO A 957 30.40 38.06 -18.15
CA PRO A 957 29.21 37.30 -17.82
C PRO A 957 29.45 35.78 -17.78
N ALA A 958 30.57 35.28 -18.31
CA ALA A 958 30.97 33.87 -18.26
C ALA A 958 31.94 33.54 -17.10
N ARG A 959 32.27 34.52 -16.24
CA ARG A 959 33.23 34.33 -15.13
C ARG A 959 32.78 33.20 -14.19
N ARG A 960 33.75 32.39 -13.78
CA ARG A 960 33.53 31.24 -12.87
C ARG A 960 33.77 31.59 -11.40
N THR A 961 34.57 32.63 -11.15
CA THR A 961 34.95 33.09 -9.81
C THR A 961 34.25 34.40 -9.49
N ALA A 962 33.88 34.57 -8.22
CA ALA A 962 33.30 35.81 -7.74
C ALA A 962 34.29 36.98 -7.82
N ILE A 963 33.77 38.17 -8.12
CA ILE A 963 34.51 39.43 -8.11
C ILE A 963 33.91 40.41 -7.10
N ALA A 964 34.52 41.59 -6.95
CA ALA A 964 33.95 42.65 -6.13
C ALA A 964 32.54 43.01 -6.62
N GLY A 965 31.57 43.03 -5.69
CA GLY A 965 30.15 43.24 -5.99
C GLY A 965 29.34 41.96 -6.21
N ASP A 966 29.96 40.78 -6.27
CA ASP A 966 29.22 39.50 -6.22
C ASP A 966 28.94 39.12 -4.76
N TYR A 967 27.66 39.11 -4.38
CA TYR A 967 27.20 38.86 -3.02
C TYR A 967 26.21 37.69 -2.94
N ARG A 968 26.12 37.09 -1.76
CA ARG A 968 25.05 36.17 -1.38
C ARG A 968 24.32 36.72 -0.17
N LEU A 969 23.02 36.93 -0.32
CA LEU A 969 22.11 37.28 0.76
C LEU A 969 21.40 36.01 1.23
N LEU A 970 21.64 35.62 2.46
CA LEU A 970 20.98 34.48 3.09
C LEU A 970 20.10 34.96 4.25
N VAL A 971 18.84 34.56 4.25
CA VAL A 971 17.87 34.93 5.28
C VAL A 971 17.29 33.69 5.94
N SER A 972 17.43 33.59 7.27
CA SER A 972 16.98 32.45 8.08
C SER A 972 16.24 32.94 9.33
N VAL A 973 15.48 32.07 9.99
CA VAL A 973 14.79 32.33 11.25
C VAL A 973 15.45 31.49 12.34
N VAL A 974 16.11 32.15 13.29
CA VAL A 974 16.80 31.53 14.43
C VAL A 974 16.09 31.96 15.70
N ASP A 975 15.62 31.02 16.52
CA ASP A 975 14.84 31.27 17.73
C ASP A 975 13.64 32.22 17.51
N GLY A 976 12.93 32.01 16.39
CA GLY A 976 11.80 32.84 15.99
C GLY A 976 12.16 34.26 15.50
N LYS A 977 13.45 34.58 15.38
CA LYS A 977 13.93 35.89 14.93
C LYS A 977 14.57 35.80 13.54
N PRO A 978 14.13 36.62 12.57
CA PRO A 978 14.76 36.63 11.25
C PRO A 978 16.17 37.22 11.33
N GLN A 979 17.10 36.59 10.63
CA GLN A 979 18.49 36.99 10.49
C GLN A 979 18.85 37.07 9.01
N ALA A 980 19.59 38.12 8.62
CA ALA A 980 20.12 38.29 7.27
C ALA A 980 21.65 38.42 7.30
N LEU A 981 22.32 37.50 6.62
CA LEU A 981 23.77 37.54 6.41
C LEU A 981 24.08 37.84 4.94
N LEU A 982 25.00 38.78 4.73
CA LEU A 982 25.48 39.18 3.42
C LEU A 982 26.93 38.75 3.26
N TYR A 983 27.16 37.72 2.47
CA TYR A 983 28.47 37.17 2.19
C TYR A 983 29.10 37.91 1.01
N LYS A 984 30.31 38.45 1.22
CA LYS A 984 31.08 39.22 0.24
C LYS A 984 32.37 38.48 -0.07
N ALA A 985 32.40 37.80 -1.22
CA ALA A 985 33.52 36.95 -1.59
C ALA A 985 34.81 37.75 -1.80
N VAL A 986 34.69 38.92 -2.43
CA VAL A 986 35.83 39.82 -2.72
C VAL A 986 35.48 41.25 -2.28
N VAL A 987 36.30 41.81 -1.39
CA VAL A 987 36.29 43.20 -0.94
C VAL A 987 37.71 43.75 -1.12
N PRO A 988 37.94 44.63 -2.12
CA PRO A 988 39.28 45.12 -2.42
C PRO A 988 40.01 45.68 -1.19
N GLY A 989 41.26 45.25 -0.99
CA GLY A 989 42.11 45.70 0.12
C GLY A 989 41.98 44.90 1.43
N THR A 990 41.18 43.83 1.47
CA THR A 990 41.06 42.96 2.66
C THR A 990 42.36 42.20 2.93
N LYS A 991 42.88 42.27 4.17
CA LYS A 991 44.08 41.54 4.57
C LYS A 991 43.77 40.05 4.73
N GLN A 992 44.76 39.19 4.54
CA GLN A 992 44.57 37.74 4.59
C GLN A 992 44.00 37.25 5.94
N ASP A 993 44.43 37.86 7.05
CA ASP A 993 43.99 37.51 8.41
C ASP A 993 42.55 37.95 8.73
N ASP A 994 42.00 38.91 7.96
CA ASP A 994 40.64 39.43 8.13
C ASP A 994 39.60 38.60 7.34
N LYS A 995 40.04 37.66 6.50
CA LYS A 995 39.16 36.83 5.68
C LYS A 995 38.48 35.75 6.52
N VAL A 996 37.20 35.51 6.25
CA VAL A 996 36.40 34.47 6.91
C VAL A 996 36.62 33.12 6.19
N PRO A 997 37.21 32.12 6.86
CA PRO A 997 37.46 30.81 6.25
C PRO A 997 36.23 29.90 6.33
N PHE A 998 36.01 29.14 5.26
CA PHE A 998 35.04 28.06 5.16
C PHE A 998 35.79 26.78 4.77
N SER A 999 35.94 25.86 5.72
CA SER A 999 36.83 24.70 5.61
C SER A 999 36.08 23.38 5.70
N SER A 1000 36.59 22.37 4.98
CA SER A 1000 36.30 20.95 5.18
C SER A 1000 37.62 20.16 5.21
N PRO A 1001 37.62 18.87 5.56
CA PRO A 1001 38.84 18.04 5.52
C PRO A 1001 39.53 18.01 4.15
N SER A 1002 38.82 18.34 3.06
CA SER A 1002 39.32 18.27 1.69
C SER A 1002 39.83 19.61 1.14
N ARG A 1003 39.29 20.75 1.59
CA ARG A 1003 39.66 22.09 1.08
C ARG A 1003 39.15 23.22 1.97
N THR A 1004 39.73 24.40 1.82
CA THR A 1004 39.26 25.66 2.42
C THR A 1004 39.04 26.71 1.33
N ILE A 1005 37.95 27.47 1.43
CA ILE A 1005 37.76 28.72 0.69
C ILE A 1005 37.62 29.88 1.67
N THR A 1006 37.78 31.11 1.21
CA THR A 1006 37.66 32.31 2.05
C THR A 1006 36.69 33.30 1.44
N PHE A 1007 35.96 34.01 2.29
CA PHE A 1007 35.25 35.24 1.93
C PHE A 1007 35.95 36.40 2.61
N ASP A 1008 36.08 37.52 1.90
CA ASP A 1008 36.68 38.72 2.48
C ASP A 1008 35.83 39.29 3.62
N LYS A 1009 34.50 39.16 3.56
CA LYS A 1009 33.63 39.60 4.64
C LYS A 1009 32.29 38.85 4.67
N VAL A 1010 31.71 38.71 5.86
CA VAL A 1010 30.32 38.30 6.06
C VAL A 1010 29.67 39.30 7.01
N ASP A 1011 28.75 40.11 6.49
CA ASP A 1011 28.07 41.16 7.25
C ASP A 1011 26.73 40.66 7.78
N ASN A 1012 26.46 40.88 9.08
CA ASN A 1012 25.11 40.73 9.61
C ASN A 1012 24.32 42.02 9.35
N ILE A 1013 23.35 41.95 8.44
CA ILE A 1013 22.51 43.09 8.03
C ILE A 1013 21.07 42.96 8.54
N SER A 1014 20.84 42.16 9.60
CA SER A 1014 19.50 41.88 10.14
C SER A 1014 18.75 43.15 10.56
N SER A 1015 19.46 44.19 11.03
CA SER A 1015 18.85 45.50 11.36
C SER A 1015 18.30 46.26 10.16
N GLN A 1016 18.67 45.86 8.94
CA GLN A 1016 18.23 46.47 7.67
C GLN A 1016 17.16 45.64 6.96
N LEU A 1017 16.85 44.44 7.48
CA LEU A 1017 15.89 43.49 6.93
C LEU A 1017 14.46 43.85 7.33
N GLN A 1018 13.55 43.80 6.36
CA GLN A 1018 12.13 43.57 6.62
C GLN A 1018 11.83 42.13 6.24
N PHE A 1019 11.05 41.41 7.05
CA PHE A 1019 10.75 40.00 6.83
C PHE A 1019 9.37 39.66 7.38
N ALA A 1020 8.59 38.90 6.62
CA ALA A 1020 7.32 38.34 7.06
C ALA A 1020 7.08 36.99 6.39
N GLY A 1021 6.36 36.10 7.08
CA GLY A 1021 5.92 34.82 6.54
C GLY A 1021 4.47 34.55 6.91
N SER A 1022 3.69 34.01 5.98
CA SER A 1022 2.29 33.64 6.18
C SER A 1022 1.92 32.44 5.32
N GLU A 1023 1.38 31.39 5.94
CA GLU A 1023 0.89 30.17 5.26
C GLU A 1023 1.92 29.53 4.28
N GLY A 1024 3.21 29.62 4.60
CA GLY A 1024 4.29 29.11 3.75
C GLY A 1024 4.68 30.00 2.57
N ASN A 1025 4.18 31.23 2.53
CA ASN A 1025 4.73 32.31 1.73
C ASN A 1025 5.67 33.15 2.57
N TYR A 1026 6.69 33.74 1.93
CA TYR A 1026 7.63 34.63 2.59
C TYR A 1026 7.85 35.88 1.76
N GLU A 1027 8.04 37.00 2.45
CA GLU A 1027 8.47 38.26 1.87
C GLU A 1027 9.64 38.83 2.65
N LEU A 1028 10.56 39.46 1.93
CA LEU A 1028 11.68 40.19 2.54
C LEU A 1028 12.02 41.46 1.78
N SER A 1029 12.65 42.41 2.47
CA SER A 1029 13.20 43.61 1.84
C SER A 1029 14.50 44.07 2.47
N VAL A 1030 15.47 44.47 1.65
CA VAL A 1030 16.76 45.04 2.06
C VAL A 1030 17.15 46.27 1.19
N PRO A 1031 17.91 47.24 1.72
CA PRO A 1031 18.38 48.39 0.93
C PRO A 1031 19.26 47.98 -0.24
N LEU A 1032 19.07 48.60 -1.42
CA LEU A 1032 19.97 48.39 -2.57
C LEU A 1032 21.41 48.80 -2.29
N THR A 1033 21.60 49.80 -1.42
CA THR A 1033 22.93 50.27 -0.99
C THR A 1033 23.70 49.19 -0.23
N ALA A 1034 23.02 48.38 0.59
CA ALA A 1034 23.64 47.25 1.27
C ALA A 1034 24.09 46.17 0.28
N LEU A 1035 23.32 45.99 -0.80
CA LEU A 1035 23.55 44.99 -1.85
C LEU A 1035 24.48 45.46 -2.97
N GLY A 1036 24.88 46.73 -3.00
CA GLY A 1036 25.69 47.28 -4.09
C GLY A 1036 25.03 47.22 -5.48
N ILE A 1037 23.69 47.26 -5.53
CA ILE A 1037 22.91 47.19 -6.78
C ILE A 1037 22.58 48.59 -7.29
N GLN A 1038 22.89 48.86 -8.55
CA GLN A 1038 22.40 50.04 -9.28
C GLN A 1038 21.24 49.66 -10.20
N ALA A 1039 20.01 49.71 -9.70
CA ALA A 1039 18.82 49.28 -10.45
C ALA A 1039 18.29 50.39 -11.38
N GLY A 1040 18.74 50.40 -12.63
CA GLY A 1040 18.19 51.24 -13.70
C GLY A 1040 17.32 50.44 -14.67
N ASN A 1041 16.36 51.09 -15.35
CA ASN A 1041 15.57 50.44 -16.40
C ASN A 1041 16.47 49.88 -17.51
N GLY A 1042 16.31 48.59 -17.84
CA GLY A 1042 17.15 47.86 -18.80
C GLY A 1042 18.47 47.31 -18.24
N THR A 1043 18.79 47.58 -16.97
CA THR A 1043 20.02 47.06 -16.34
C THR A 1043 19.95 45.54 -16.24
N GLN A 1044 21.07 44.88 -16.50
CA GLN A 1044 21.21 43.43 -16.37
C GLN A 1044 22.38 43.11 -15.44
N ILE A 1045 22.12 42.29 -14.44
CA ILE A 1045 23.16 41.70 -13.59
C ILE A 1045 22.99 40.18 -13.57
N LYS A 1046 24.07 39.46 -13.28
CA LYS A 1046 23.95 38.04 -12.94
C LYS A 1046 23.21 37.89 -11.61
N GLY A 1047 22.43 36.84 -11.46
CA GLY A 1047 21.74 36.59 -10.20
C GLY A 1047 21.03 35.25 -10.16
N ASP A 1048 20.72 34.82 -8.96
CA ASP A 1048 19.96 33.60 -8.72
C ASP A 1048 19.08 33.75 -7.48
N ILE A 1049 17.99 32.99 -7.44
CA ILE A 1049 17.04 32.99 -6.33
C ILE A 1049 16.72 31.53 -5.96
N GLY A 1050 16.73 31.23 -4.67
CA GLY A 1050 16.59 29.87 -4.20
C GLY A 1050 16.21 29.76 -2.73
N ILE A 1051 16.15 28.52 -2.28
CA ILE A 1051 15.84 28.13 -0.92
C ILE A 1051 16.80 27.04 -0.45
N LEU A 1052 17.03 26.99 0.85
CA LEU A 1052 17.66 25.86 1.54
C LEU A 1052 16.58 25.14 2.34
N ARG A 1053 16.54 23.80 2.25
CA ARG A 1053 15.69 22.97 3.11
C ARG A 1053 16.56 22.34 4.19
N GLY A 1054 16.02 22.24 5.40
CA GLY A 1054 16.69 21.60 6.50
C GLY A 1054 15.77 21.40 7.69
N SER A 1055 16.15 20.48 8.57
CA SER A 1055 15.47 20.21 9.83
C SER A 1055 16.49 19.70 10.85
N ASN A 1056 16.18 19.80 12.15
CA ASN A 1056 17.03 19.32 13.24
C ASN A 1056 18.49 19.83 13.22
N GLY A 1057 18.71 21.07 12.77
CA GLY A 1057 20.05 21.66 12.73
C GLY A 1057 20.91 21.25 11.53
N GLU A 1058 20.37 20.60 10.50
CA GLU A 1058 21.09 20.25 9.27
C GLU A 1058 20.35 20.73 8.01
N THR A 1059 21.09 21.30 7.05
CA THR A 1059 20.59 21.59 5.70
C THR A 1059 20.63 20.33 4.84
N THR A 1060 19.46 19.87 4.37
CA THR A 1060 19.28 18.62 3.63
C THR A 1060 19.25 18.81 2.11
N SER A 1061 18.96 20.02 1.62
CA SER A 1061 18.87 20.33 0.20
C SER A 1061 19.07 21.82 -0.09
N ARG A 1062 19.66 22.13 -1.25
CA ARG A 1062 19.81 23.51 -1.78
C ARG A 1062 19.19 23.57 -3.17
N LEU A 1063 18.32 24.55 -3.41
CA LEU A 1063 17.52 24.60 -4.62
C LEU A 1063 17.51 26.04 -5.14
N TYR A 1064 17.97 26.25 -6.37
CA TYR A 1064 17.94 27.57 -7.00
C TYR A 1064 17.21 27.51 -8.33
N TRP A 1065 16.66 28.64 -8.76
CA TRP A 1065 16.01 28.80 -10.05
C TRP A 1065 16.96 28.47 -11.21
N SER A 1066 18.19 28.99 -11.17
CA SER A 1066 19.14 28.82 -12.27
C SER A 1066 20.20 27.75 -11.98
N ASN A 1067 20.95 27.89 -10.89
CA ASN A 1067 22.01 26.98 -10.51
C ASN A 1067 21.45 25.62 -10.04
N LYS A 1068 21.66 24.58 -10.85
CA LYS A 1068 21.25 23.21 -10.51
C LYS A 1068 22.42 22.34 -9.97
N ALA A 1069 23.60 22.93 -9.74
CA ALA A 1069 24.78 22.27 -9.20
C ALA A 1069 24.78 22.15 -7.67
N THR A 1070 23.69 21.65 -7.10
CA THR A 1070 23.42 21.78 -5.66
C THR A 1070 23.37 20.48 -4.88
N GLY A 1071 23.64 19.34 -5.53
CA GLY A 1071 23.50 18.00 -4.93
C GLY A 1071 24.42 17.70 -3.74
N ILE A 1072 25.41 18.56 -3.46
CA ILE A 1072 26.31 18.45 -2.32
C ILE A 1072 25.76 19.30 -1.17
N THR A 1073 25.46 18.68 -0.04
CA THR A 1073 24.90 19.33 1.17
C THR A 1073 25.68 18.99 2.44
N ALA A 1074 26.92 18.51 2.31
CA ALA A 1074 27.77 18.12 3.44
C ALA A 1074 29.24 18.59 3.31
N ASP A 1075 29.51 19.57 2.44
CA ASP A 1075 30.84 20.17 2.26
C ASP A 1075 30.74 21.68 2.36
N VAL A 1076 31.19 22.23 3.50
CA VAL A 1076 31.13 23.66 3.84
C VAL A 1076 31.69 24.56 2.72
N PRO A 1077 32.88 24.30 2.14
CA PRO A 1077 33.39 25.04 0.99
C PRO A 1077 32.47 24.99 -0.24
N SER A 1078 31.99 23.80 -0.64
CA SER A 1078 31.07 23.67 -1.79
C SER A 1078 29.72 24.32 -1.56
N GLU A 1079 29.30 24.43 -0.29
CA GLU A 1079 28.05 25.07 0.09
C GLU A 1079 28.14 26.59 0.16
N ALA A 1080 29.32 27.12 0.50
CA ALA A 1080 29.60 28.54 0.55
C ALA A 1080 29.98 29.13 -0.82
N THR A 1081 30.60 28.35 -1.72
CA THR A 1081 31.15 28.84 -3.00
C THR A 1081 30.10 29.57 -3.86
N LEU A 1082 30.47 30.76 -4.36
CA LEU A 1082 29.72 31.47 -5.40
C LEU A 1082 30.22 31.05 -6.79
N SER A 1083 29.29 30.70 -7.68
CA SER A 1083 29.61 30.29 -9.06
C SER A 1083 28.82 31.14 -10.07
N PRO A 1084 29.27 32.37 -10.38
CA PRO A 1084 28.50 33.31 -11.21
C PRO A 1084 28.17 32.81 -12.62
N ASN A 1085 28.98 31.91 -13.18
CA ASN A 1085 28.71 31.25 -14.46
C ASN A 1085 27.45 30.37 -14.44
N LEU A 1086 26.99 29.97 -13.25
CA LEU A 1086 25.76 29.20 -13.02
C LEU A 1086 24.57 30.08 -12.61
N TRP A 1087 24.72 31.40 -12.63
CA TRP A 1087 23.61 32.30 -12.31
C TRP A 1087 22.84 32.68 -13.58
N GLY A 1088 21.54 32.92 -13.41
CA GLY A 1088 20.72 33.53 -14.45
C GLY A 1088 21.03 35.02 -14.59
N THR A 1089 20.16 35.73 -15.29
CA THR A 1089 20.23 37.18 -15.44
C THR A 1089 19.01 37.81 -14.80
N PHE A 1090 19.23 38.77 -13.90
CA PHE A 1090 18.18 39.68 -13.42
C PHE A 1090 18.11 40.87 -14.36
N LEU A 1091 16.96 41.05 -15.01
CA LEU A 1091 16.69 42.16 -15.92
C LEU A 1091 15.75 43.15 -15.25
N PHE A 1092 16.26 44.32 -14.89
CA PHE A 1092 15.46 45.35 -14.24
C PHE A 1092 14.61 46.10 -15.27
N LYS A 1093 13.28 46.15 -15.08
CA LYS A 1093 12.35 46.84 -15.99
C LYS A 1093 11.46 47.82 -15.24
N GLY A 1094 11.46 49.07 -15.67
CA GLY A 1094 10.44 50.04 -15.26
C GLY A 1094 9.08 49.60 -15.80
N LYS A 1095 8.09 49.50 -14.91
CA LYS A 1095 6.70 49.24 -15.28
C LYS A 1095 5.79 50.38 -14.83
#